data_AF-A0A3P8DMK2-F1
#
_entry.id   AF-A0A3P8DMK2-F1
#
_cell.length_a   1.000
_cell.length_b   1.000
_cell.length_c   1.000
_cell.angle_alpha   90.00
_cell.angle_beta   90.00
_cell.angle_gamma   90.00
#
_symmetry.space_group_name_H-M   'P 1'
#
loop_
_entity.id
_entity.type
_entity.pdbx_description
1 polymer ?
#
loop_
_entity_poly.entity_id
_entity_poly.type
_entity_poly.pdbx_seq_one_letter_code
_entity_poly.pdbx_strand_id
1 'polypeptide(L)'
;MKNGIVGKDTPMICPVNPNGRFTDEIKDFAGMYVKDADKLICQNLKKNGRLVHQSTITHSYPFCWRSDTPLIYKAVPTWFIRVEQMIDRLLANNAKCLWVPDFVREGRFANWLRDARDWAVSRNRFWGTPIPIWTSDDMEEVVCVGSIEELKLLSGIEVTDLHKEFVDPITIPSSTGRGVLHRVSEVFDCWFESGSMPYAQIHYPFENTTVFQEGFPADFIAEGIDQTRGWFYTLLVLSTALFDQPPFRNLIVNGIVLAADGQKMSKRAKNYPDPVGVIEKHGADPLRLYLINSPVVRAQNLRFSESGVHEIVKDVFLPWCNALRFLIESSILPYQKITHQLFIVKSDEFPLTNNFMDRWILSFTQSLILFVHEELSGYRLYTVVPRLVKFIDHLVNWYVRMNRKRLKITCLMSPFTPFITEFIYQHIKGYLDYTDNLKDHSSLLPGYSSETGAPDSIHYIQAPEPKLELISNEIEDIVYWMQSTVELGRIIRTRCNLPLKAPLREAIVIHSDPNILKNIKSAQTYIIEELNVRVLTTTSDKHRYGVQLRGVLNHKTLGARLKNDYKSVVNKVKDMSTEELEQFVNTGHIVVCGHELSGDDLSVVYSTGISSSSGCSDTQSSTSGLKRKSEKSSSPTLDGNSQVNSSKYETASDAKGLLVILDITPDVELENERLARELVNRIQRTRKKSAAETDTSVELDSVVASKSFFLLNERKA
;
A
#
# COMPACT_ATOMS: atom_id res chain seq x y z
N MET A 1 -39.64 9.69 -34.99
CA MET A 1 -38.80 10.81 -35.48
C MET A 1 -38.19 10.52 -36.84
N LYS A 2 -37.17 9.66 -36.99
CA LYS A 2 -36.49 9.42 -38.29
C LYS A 2 -37.37 8.84 -39.43
N ASN A 3 -38.40 8.06 -39.09
CA ASN A 3 -39.31 7.44 -40.07
C ASN A 3 -40.72 8.06 -40.08
N GLY A 4 -40.94 9.23 -39.46
CA GLY A 4 -42.25 9.91 -39.43
C GLY A 4 -43.37 9.25 -38.60
N ILE A 5 -43.15 8.07 -38.02
CA ILE A 5 -44.17 7.32 -37.23
C ILE A 5 -44.51 7.98 -35.88
N VAL A 6 -43.60 8.78 -35.33
CA VAL A 6 -43.76 9.50 -34.06
C VAL A 6 -43.21 10.92 -34.24
N GLY A 7 -44.04 11.94 -34.04
CA GLY A 7 -43.71 13.36 -34.10
C GLY A 7 -43.47 13.98 -32.71
N LYS A 8 -43.02 15.24 -32.66
CA LYS A 8 -42.84 15.97 -31.38
C LYS A 8 -44.17 16.17 -30.62
N ASP A 9 -45.27 16.28 -31.36
CA ASP A 9 -46.62 16.50 -30.81
C ASP A 9 -47.38 15.19 -30.57
N THR A 10 -46.73 14.03 -30.77
CA THR A 10 -47.36 12.75 -30.48
C THR A 10 -47.43 12.56 -28.95
N PRO A 11 -48.63 12.35 -28.37
CA PRO A 11 -48.77 12.17 -26.94
C PRO A 11 -47.92 10.99 -26.46
N MET A 12 -47.17 11.22 -25.38
CA MET A 12 -46.24 10.24 -24.86
C MET A 12 -46.99 9.07 -24.24
N ILE A 13 -46.81 7.87 -24.80
CA ILE A 13 -47.46 6.65 -24.30
C ILE A 13 -46.66 6.13 -23.11
N CYS A 14 -47.21 6.26 -21.90
CA CYS A 14 -46.58 5.77 -20.67
C CYS A 14 -47.64 5.18 -19.71
N PRO A 15 -48.27 4.03 -20.04
CA PRO A 15 -49.40 3.47 -19.30
C PRO A 15 -48.93 2.68 -18.06
N VAL A 16 -48.01 3.27 -17.30
CA VAL A 16 -47.42 2.68 -16.10
C VAL A 16 -47.45 3.73 -15.00
N ASN A 17 -48.05 3.40 -13.86
CA ASN A 17 -48.17 4.29 -12.72
C ASN A 17 -46.84 4.39 -11.92
N PRO A 18 -46.74 5.26 -10.90
CA PRO A 18 -45.52 5.43 -10.11
C PRO A 18 -45.02 4.17 -9.38
N ASN A 19 -45.89 3.18 -9.17
CA ASN A 19 -45.55 1.90 -8.54
C ASN A 19 -45.08 0.83 -9.54
N GLY A 20 -44.84 1.22 -10.80
CA GLY A 20 -44.41 0.29 -11.86
C GLY A 20 -45.52 -0.68 -12.27
N ARG A 21 -46.80 -0.32 -12.08
CA ARG A 21 -47.95 -1.13 -12.46
C ARG A 21 -48.68 -0.53 -13.65
N PHE A 22 -49.25 -1.36 -14.52
CA PHE A 22 -50.02 -0.88 -15.66
C PHE A 22 -51.26 -0.07 -15.22
N THR A 23 -51.56 1.00 -15.95
CA THR A 23 -52.78 1.80 -15.78
C THR A 23 -53.98 1.16 -16.48
N ASP A 24 -55.19 1.70 -16.25
CA ASP A 24 -56.44 1.18 -16.83
C ASP A 24 -56.51 1.26 -18.36
N GLU A 25 -55.61 2.03 -18.98
CA GLU A 25 -55.39 2.06 -20.44
C GLU A 25 -55.03 0.67 -20.99
N ILE A 26 -54.35 -0.17 -20.18
CA ILE A 26 -53.97 -1.54 -20.53
C ILE A 26 -54.88 -2.51 -19.78
N LYS A 27 -56.14 -2.60 -20.23
CA LYS A 27 -57.21 -3.37 -19.57
C LYS A 27 -56.83 -4.83 -19.25
N ASP A 28 -56.13 -5.51 -20.15
CA ASP A 28 -55.75 -6.92 -19.99
C ASP A 28 -54.79 -7.17 -18.81
N PHE A 29 -54.06 -6.14 -18.37
CA PHE A 29 -53.01 -6.24 -17.34
C PHE A 29 -53.10 -5.12 -16.29
N ALA A 30 -54.24 -4.42 -16.21
CA ALA A 30 -54.43 -3.26 -15.34
C ALA A 30 -54.09 -3.60 -13.89
N GLY A 31 -53.31 -2.74 -13.23
CA GLY A 31 -52.84 -2.94 -11.86
C GLY A 31 -51.73 -3.98 -11.67
N MET A 32 -51.33 -4.73 -12.70
CA MET A 32 -50.22 -5.69 -12.61
C MET A 32 -48.86 -4.99 -12.68
N TYR A 33 -47.88 -5.50 -11.90
CA TYR A 33 -46.50 -5.04 -12.00
C TYR A 33 -45.90 -5.47 -13.35
N VAL A 34 -45.17 -4.56 -13.99
CA VAL A 34 -44.73 -4.73 -15.40
C VAL A 34 -43.95 -6.03 -15.65
N LYS A 35 -43.08 -6.46 -14.72
CA LYS A 35 -42.31 -7.71 -14.89
C LYS A 35 -43.14 -8.97 -14.64
N ASP A 36 -44.14 -8.89 -13.77
CA ASP A 36 -45.05 -10.02 -13.54
C ASP A 36 -45.95 -10.27 -14.76
N ALA A 37 -46.24 -9.19 -15.50
CA ALA A 37 -47.03 -9.25 -16.73
C ALA A 37 -46.27 -9.87 -17.92
N ASP A 38 -44.93 -9.89 -17.93
CA ASP A 38 -44.11 -10.36 -19.06
C ASP A 38 -44.55 -11.75 -19.56
N LYS A 39 -44.82 -12.69 -18.64
CA LYS A 39 -45.30 -14.05 -18.98
C LYS A 39 -46.69 -14.05 -19.60
N LEU A 40 -47.62 -13.25 -19.05
CA LEU A 40 -49.00 -13.17 -19.53
C LEU A 40 -49.09 -12.46 -20.88
N ILE A 41 -48.27 -11.43 -21.09
CA ILE A 41 -48.13 -10.74 -22.38
C ILE A 41 -47.65 -11.75 -23.44
N CYS A 42 -46.61 -12.54 -23.14
CA CYS A 42 -46.15 -13.60 -24.06
C CYS A 42 -47.27 -14.62 -24.38
N GLN A 43 -48.05 -15.04 -23.38
CA GLN A 43 -49.17 -15.97 -23.57
C GLN A 43 -50.30 -15.37 -24.42
N ASN A 44 -50.65 -14.10 -24.20
CA ASN A 44 -51.66 -13.38 -24.98
C ASN A 44 -51.22 -13.24 -26.44
N LEU A 45 -49.97 -12.85 -26.68
CA LEU A 45 -49.39 -12.79 -28.04
C LEU A 45 -49.38 -14.15 -28.74
N LYS A 46 -49.06 -15.23 -28.02
CA LYS A 46 -49.11 -16.60 -28.54
C LYS A 46 -50.53 -17.01 -28.90
N LYS A 47 -51.50 -16.78 -28.00
CA LYS A 47 -52.93 -17.07 -28.22
C LYS A 47 -53.47 -16.35 -29.45
N ASN A 48 -53.01 -15.13 -29.69
CA ASN A 48 -53.42 -14.30 -30.82
C ASN A 48 -52.61 -14.54 -32.11
N GLY A 49 -51.72 -15.55 -32.15
CA GLY A 49 -50.91 -15.87 -33.33
C GLY A 49 -49.88 -14.81 -33.72
N ARG A 50 -49.52 -13.91 -32.80
CA ARG A 50 -48.59 -12.78 -33.05
C ARG A 50 -47.18 -13.01 -32.50
N LEU A 51 -46.94 -14.14 -31.82
CA LEU A 51 -45.64 -14.51 -31.29
C LEU A 51 -44.80 -15.22 -32.36
N VAL A 52 -43.80 -14.55 -32.91
CA VAL A 52 -42.91 -15.10 -33.96
C VAL A 52 -41.80 -15.96 -33.36
N HIS A 53 -41.16 -15.49 -32.28
CA HIS A 53 -40.04 -16.17 -31.64
C HIS A 53 -40.01 -15.85 -30.14
N GLN A 54 -39.66 -16.84 -29.31
CA GLN A 54 -39.50 -16.70 -27.86
C GLN A 54 -38.23 -17.43 -27.42
N SER A 55 -37.33 -16.72 -26.76
CA SER A 55 -36.08 -17.26 -26.21
C SER A 55 -35.67 -16.52 -24.94
N THR A 56 -34.65 -17.01 -24.25
CA THR A 56 -34.07 -16.38 -23.05
C THR A 56 -32.68 -15.87 -23.36
N ILE A 57 -32.38 -14.64 -22.95
CA ILE A 57 -31.11 -13.97 -23.22
C ILE A 57 -30.50 -13.50 -21.90
N THR A 58 -29.22 -13.81 -21.69
CA THR A 58 -28.43 -13.31 -20.57
C THR A 58 -27.77 -12.00 -20.96
N HIS A 59 -28.04 -10.92 -20.23
CA HIS A 59 -27.44 -9.60 -20.45
C HIS A 59 -27.35 -8.81 -19.14
N SER A 60 -26.58 -7.73 -19.15
CA SER A 60 -26.50 -6.79 -18.03
C SER A 60 -27.77 -5.93 -17.97
N TYR A 61 -28.41 -5.85 -16.81
CA TYR A 61 -29.64 -5.08 -16.61
C TYR A 61 -29.47 -4.13 -15.42
N PRO A 62 -30.00 -2.89 -15.47
CA PRO A 62 -29.85 -1.94 -14.38
C PRO A 62 -30.77 -2.27 -13.19
N PHE A 63 -30.20 -2.20 -11.98
CA PHE A 63 -30.91 -2.39 -10.72
C PHE A 63 -30.76 -1.17 -9.80
N CYS A 64 -31.73 -0.94 -8.94
CA CYS A 64 -31.64 0.08 -7.91
C CYS A 64 -30.52 -0.28 -6.93
N TRP A 65 -29.50 0.59 -6.82
CA TRP A 65 -28.33 0.39 -5.96
C TRP A 65 -28.63 0.29 -4.45
N ARG A 66 -29.85 0.63 -4.02
CA ARG A 66 -30.30 0.51 -2.62
C ARG A 66 -31.20 -0.70 -2.37
N SER A 67 -32.12 -1.00 -3.28
CA SER A 67 -33.18 -2.01 -3.07
C SER A 67 -33.03 -3.27 -3.92
N ASP A 68 -32.07 -3.32 -4.85
CA ASP A 68 -31.88 -4.41 -5.82
C ASP A 68 -33.12 -4.71 -6.68
N THR A 69 -34.02 -3.74 -6.84
CA THR A 69 -35.19 -3.88 -7.71
C THR A 69 -34.82 -3.55 -9.16
N PRO A 70 -35.34 -4.30 -10.16
CA PRO A 70 -35.08 -3.99 -11.56
C PRO A 70 -35.55 -2.58 -11.91
N LEU A 71 -34.69 -1.78 -12.54
CA LEU A 71 -35.08 -0.45 -13.00
C LEU A 71 -35.85 -0.54 -14.32
N ILE A 72 -36.77 0.40 -14.51
CA ILE A 72 -37.52 0.58 -15.76
C ILE A 72 -37.37 2.03 -16.21
N TYR A 73 -37.33 2.23 -17.52
CA TYR A 73 -37.38 3.58 -18.09
C TYR A 73 -38.84 4.01 -18.19
N LYS A 74 -39.17 5.11 -17.52
CA LYS A 74 -40.50 5.69 -17.47
C LYS A 74 -40.36 7.20 -17.66
N ALA A 75 -41.25 7.80 -18.44
CA ALA A 75 -41.36 9.25 -18.50
C ALA A 75 -41.95 9.80 -17.18
N VAL A 76 -41.26 10.76 -16.59
CA VAL A 76 -41.67 11.44 -15.36
C VAL A 76 -41.26 12.91 -15.49
N PRO A 77 -42.12 13.88 -15.11
CA PRO A 77 -41.69 15.26 -14.91
C PRO A 77 -40.51 15.29 -13.94
N THR A 78 -39.46 16.04 -14.26
CA THR A 78 -38.22 16.09 -13.47
C THR A 78 -37.51 17.41 -13.72
N TRP A 79 -36.90 17.96 -12.68
CA TRP A 79 -36.07 19.16 -12.78
C TRP A 79 -34.64 18.76 -13.14
N PHE A 80 -34.06 19.49 -14.09
CA PHE A 80 -32.71 19.21 -14.63
C PHE A 80 -31.79 20.42 -14.46
N ILE A 81 -30.54 20.15 -14.12
CA ILE A 81 -29.43 21.11 -14.28
C ILE A 81 -28.82 20.87 -15.66
N ARG A 82 -28.64 21.95 -16.43
CA ARG A 82 -28.23 21.89 -17.83
C ARG A 82 -26.71 21.70 -17.99
N VAL A 83 -26.25 20.49 -17.73
CA VAL A 83 -24.83 20.12 -17.74
C VAL A 83 -24.26 20.02 -19.16
N GLU A 84 -25.06 19.62 -20.15
CA GLU A 84 -24.56 19.40 -21.52
C GLU A 84 -23.91 20.65 -22.12
N GLN A 85 -24.39 21.85 -21.75
CA GLN A 85 -23.87 23.12 -22.26
C GLN A 85 -22.56 23.57 -21.59
N MET A 86 -22.13 22.92 -20.51
CA MET A 86 -20.91 23.27 -19.78
C MET A 86 -19.80 22.21 -19.87
N ILE A 87 -19.95 21.19 -20.73
CA ILE A 87 -18.98 20.09 -20.87
C ILE A 87 -17.55 20.61 -21.11
N ASP A 88 -17.37 21.57 -22.02
CA ASP A 88 -16.04 22.13 -22.32
C ASP A 88 -15.42 22.83 -21.09
N ARG A 89 -16.24 23.56 -20.33
CA ARG A 89 -15.81 24.22 -19.08
C ARG A 89 -15.47 23.20 -18.00
N LEU A 90 -16.24 22.11 -17.88
CA LEU A 90 -15.95 21.01 -16.95
C LEU A 90 -14.63 20.34 -17.28
N LEU A 91 -14.36 20.07 -18.56
CA LEU A 91 -13.09 19.48 -19.01
C LEU A 91 -11.92 20.44 -18.74
N ALA A 92 -12.09 21.73 -19.02
CA ALA A 92 -11.07 22.74 -18.75
C ALA A 92 -10.76 22.88 -17.26
N ASN A 93 -11.78 22.88 -16.39
CA ASN A 93 -11.57 22.93 -14.94
C ASN A 93 -10.96 21.63 -14.40
N ASN A 94 -11.39 20.46 -14.90
CA ASN A 94 -10.79 19.19 -14.53
C ASN A 94 -9.30 19.10 -14.91
N ALA A 95 -8.90 19.70 -16.04
CA ALA A 95 -7.50 19.73 -16.48
C ALA A 95 -6.59 20.55 -15.56
N LYS A 96 -7.14 21.51 -14.80
CA LYS A 96 -6.41 22.31 -13.81
C LYS A 96 -6.13 21.52 -12.52
N CYS A 97 -6.80 20.39 -12.30
CA CYS A 97 -6.62 19.57 -11.11
C CYS A 97 -5.52 18.52 -11.31
N LEU A 98 -4.71 18.31 -10.27
CA LEU A 98 -3.84 17.15 -10.15
C LEU A 98 -4.65 15.96 -9.63
N TRP A 99 -4.49 14.79 -10.24
CA TRP A 99 -5.14 13.56 -9.80
C TRP A 99 -4.09 12.51 -9.50
N VAL A 100 -4.19 11.87 -8.34
CA VAL A 100 -3.30 10.77 -7.97
C VAL A 100 -4.14 9.50 -7.81
N PRO A 101 -4.01 8.51 -8.72
CA PRO A 101 -3.13 8.45 -9.89
C PRO A 101 -3.72 9.11 -11.16
N ASP A 102 -2.83 9.59 -12.04
CA ASP A 102 -3.17 10.38 -13.25
C ASP A 102 -4.15 9.69 -14.20
N PHE A 103 -4.06 8.37 -14.36
CA PHE A 103 -4.91 7.63 -15.31
C PHE A 103 -6.41 7.77 -14.99
N VAL A 104 -6.79 8.07 -13.74
CA VAL A 104 -8.19 8.26 -13.36
C VAL A 104 -8.74 9.55 -13.97
N ARG A 105 -7.93 10.61 -14.02
CA ARG A 105 -8.31 11.90 -14.61
C ARG A 105 -8.69 11.75 -16.08
N GLU A 106 -7.78 11.20 -16.88
CA GLU A 106 -7.92 11.17 -18.34
C GLU A 106 -8.72 9.97 -18.82
N GLY A 107 -8.44 8.79 -18.27
CA GLY A 107 -9.02 7.53 -18.74
C GLY A 107 -10.42 7.24 -18.20
N ARG A 108 -10.79 7.76 -17.03
CA ARG A 108 -12.09 7.46 -16.40
C ARG A 108 -12.98 8.68 -16.31
N PHE A 109 -12.50 9.73 -15.66
CA PHE A 109 -13.33 10.88 -15.32
C PHE A 109 -13.54 11.82 -16.49
N ALA A 110 -12.51 12.19 -17.25
CA ALA A 110 -12.66 13.02 -18.45
C ALA A 110 -13.52 12.34 -19.52
N ASN A 111 -13.39 11.02 -19.70
CA ASN A 111 -14.27 10.24 -20.57
C ASN A 111 -15.74 10.34 -20.11
N TRP A 112 -15.99 10.22 -18.80
CA TRP A 112 -17.34 10.41 -18.24
C TRP A 112 -17.89 11.82 -18.47
N LEU A 113 -17.07 12.86 -18.31
CA LEU A 113 -17.48 14.25 -18.52
C LEU A 113 -17.83 14.54 -19.99
N ARG A 114 -17.13 13.96 -20.96
CA ARG A 114 -17.43 14.15 -22.40
C ARG A 114 -18.81 13.65 -22.80
N ASP A 115 -19.26 12.58 -22.16
CA ASP A 115 -20.57 11.96 -22.41
C ASP A 115 -21.65 12.38 -21.38
N ALA A 116 -21.36 13.40 -20.56
CA ALA A 116 -22.27 13.86 -19.52
C ALA A 116 -23.60 14.34 -20.12
N ARG A 117 -24.67 14.08 -19.37
CA ARG A 117 -26.04 14.47 -19.70
C ARG A 117 -26.55 15.45 -18.66
N ASP A 118 -27.62 16.16 -19.02
CA ASP A 118 -28.33 17.02 -18.08
C ASP A 118 -28.71 16.24 -16.82
N TRP A 119 -28.39 16.83 -15.67
CA TRP A 119 -28.49 16.15 -14.39
C TRP A 119 -29.90 16.29 -13.84
N ALA A 120 -30.62 15.16 -13.81
CA ALA A 120 -31.89 15.04 -13.10
C ALA A 120 -31.69 15.26 -11.60
N VAL A 121 -31.96 16.48 -11.12
CA VAL A 121 -31.64 16.92 -9.76
C VAL A 121 -32.83 16.76 -8.80
N SER A 122 -34.07 16.61 -9.29
CA SER A 122 -35.22 16.42 -8.40
C SER A 122 -35.47 14.97 -8.01
N ARG A 123 -36.03 14.75 -6.81
CA ARG A 123 -36.44 13.46 -6.28
C ARG A 123 -37.83 13.55 -5.66
N ASN A 124 -38.67 12.57 -5.99
CA ASN A 124 -39.97 12.37 -5.35
C ASN A 124 -39.79 11.60 -4.03
N ARG A 125 -39.37 12.30 -2.97
CA ARG A 125 -39.07 11.76 -1.64
C ARG A 125 -39.59 12.68 -0.54
N PHE A 126 -39.74 12.12 0.66
CA PHE A 126 -40.16 12.88 1.84
C PHE A 126 -38.99 13.56 2.54
N TRP A 127 -37.84 12.87 2.65
CA TRP A 127 -36.64 13.37 3.33
C TRP A 127 -35.58 13.85 2.34
N GLY A 128 -35.20 15.12 2.45
CA GLY A 128 -34.20 15.82 1.65
C GLY A 128 -34.51 17.31 1.60
N THR A 129 -33.54 18.12 1.20
CA THR A 129 -33.73 19.58 1.08
C THR A 129 -34.80 19.90 0.03
N PRO A 130 -35.91 20.57 0.41
CA PRO A 130 -36.95 20.98 -0.53
C PRO A 130 -36.42 21.88 -1.64
N ILE A 131 -36.86 21.66 -2.89
CA ILE A 131 -36.52 22.57 -3.99
C ILE A 131 -37.28 23.88 -3.75
N PRO A 132 -36.61 25.05 -3.69
CA PRO A 132 -37.23 26.31 -3.27
C PRO A 132 -37.89 27.02 -4.46
N ILE A 133 -38.74 26.30 -5.19
CA ILE A 133 -39.46 26.81 -6.36
C ILE A 133 -40.95 26.80 -6.07
N TRP A 134 -41.59 27.97 -6.17
CA TRP A 134 -43.03 28.17 -6.08
C TRP A 134 -43.60 28.43 -7.47
N THR A 135 -44.68 27.75 -7.83
CA THR A 135 -45.28 27.83 -9.16
C THR A 135 -46.79 28.02 -9.08
N SER A 136 -47.36 28.61 -10.13
CA SER A 136 -48.80 28.52 -10.38
C SER A 136 -49.17 27.10 -10.82
N ASP A 137 -50.46 26.75 -10.75
CA ASP A 137 -50.96 25.41 -11.12
C ASP A 137 -50.69 25.06 -12.59
N ASP A 138 -50.62 26.08 -13.47
CA ASP A 138 -50.30 25.98 -14.90
C ASP A 138 -48.79 26.05 -15.21
N MET A 139 -47.94 26.27 -14.21
CA MET A 139 -46.49 26.44 -14.32
C MET A 139 -46.04 27.65 -15.17
N GLU A 140 -46.93 28.62 -15.44
CA GLU A 140 -46.58 29.83 -16.21
C GLU A 140 -45.88 30.90 -15.36
N GLU A 141 -46.15 30.96 -14.05
CA GLU A 141 -45.40 31.77 -13.09
C GLU A 141 -44.54 30.87 -12.20
N VAL A 142 -43.25 31.17 -12.12
CA VAL A 142 -42.26 30.39 -11.37
C VAL A 142 -41.37 31.35 -10.59
N VAL A 143 -41.31 31.19 -9.27
CA VAL A 143 -40.49 31.98 -8.34
C VAL A 143 -39.50 31.06 -7.64
N CYS A 144 -38.21 31.32 -7.80
CA CYS A 144 -37.13 30.59 -7.11
C CYS A 144 -36.64 31.41 -5.92
N VAL A 145 -36.91 30.94 -4.70
CA VAL A 145 -36.57 31.64 -3.47
C VAL A 145 -35.16 31.27 -3.02
N GLY A 146 -34.31 32.26 -2.82
CA GLY A 146 -32.88 32.10 -2.49
C GLY A 146 -32.56 32.16 -1.00
N SER A 147 -33.47 32.62 -0.14
CA SER A 147 -33.21 32.75 1.31
C SER A 147 -34.47 32.68 2.17
N ILE A 148 -34.30 32.44 3.47
CA ILE A 148 -35.38 32.50 4.46
C ILE A 148 -35.99 33.91 4.51
N GLU A 149 -35.16 34.96 4.45
CA GLU A 149 -35.62 36.35 4.47
C GLU A 149 -36.45 36.68 3.21
N GLU A 150 -36.03 36.21 2.05
CA GLU A 150 -36.80 36.35 0.81
C GLU A 150 -38.15 35.61 0.90
N LEU A 151 -38.17 34.40 1.47
CA LEU A 151 -39.42 33.67 1.68
C LEU A 151 -40.36 34.44 2.61
N LYS A 152 -39.83 35.03 3.68
CA LYS A 152 -40.58 35.85 4.63
C LYS A 152 -41.16 37.09 3.96
N LEU A 153 -40.37 37.76 3.12
CA LEU A 153 -40.82 38.94 2.37
C LEU A 153 -41.97 38.59 1.40
N LEU A 154 -41.87 37.46 0.70
CA LEU A 154 -42.84 37.05 -0.32
C LEU A 154 -44.11 36.42 0.26
N SER A 155 -44.00 35.65 1.33
CA SER A 155 -45.13 34.91 1.93
C SER A 155 -45.74 35.58 3.16
N GLY A 156 -44.99 36.47 3.83
CA GLY A 156 -45.34 37.03 5.14
C GLY A 156 -45.12 36.06 6.31
N ILE A 157 -44.60 34.86 6.07
CA ILE A 157 -44.38 33.81 7.07
C ILE A 157 -42.90 33.66 7.36
N GLU A 158 -42.52 33.71 8.64
CA GLU A 158 -41.17 33.39 9.09
C GLU A 158 -41.07 31.90 9.38
N VAL A 159 -40.06 31.25 8.80
CA VAL A 159 -39.80 29.82 8.96
C VAL A 159 -38.43 29.59 9.59
N THR A 160 -38.37 28.67 10.53
CA THR A 160 -37.11 28.28 11.20
C THR A 160 -36.62 26.91 10.76
N ASP A 161 -37.51 26.05 10.28
CA ASP A 161 -37.21 24.71 9.78
C ASP A 161 -37.63 24.60 8.31
N LEU A 162 -36.66 24.31 7.45
CA LEU A 162 -36.85 24.22 6.01
C LEU A 162 -37.21 22.83 5.51
N HIS A 163 -37.52 21.87 6.40
CA HIS A 163 -38.03 20.56 5.98
C HIS A 163 -39.42 20.67 5.36
N LYS A 164 -39.71 19.69 4.50
CA LYS A 164 -40.85 19.65 3.58
C LYS A 164 -42.19 19.90 4.28
N GLU A 165 -42.41 19.33 5.46
CA GLU A 165 -43.64 19.46 6.24
C GLU A 165 -43.94 20.89 6.72
N PHE A 166 -42.91 21.72 6.87
CA PHE A 166 -43.04 23.10 7.34
C PHE A 166 -43.14 24.08 6.18
N VAL A 167 -42.44 23.81 5.07
CA VAL A 167 -42.39 24.73 3.92
C VAL A 167 -43.49 24.49 2.88
N ASP A 168 -44.01 23.27 2.76
CA ASP A 168 -45.08 22.95 1.79
C ASP A 168 -46.38 23.74 2.00
N PRO A 169 -46.84 23.99 3.24
CA PRO A 169 -48.05 24.79 3.45
C PRO A 169 -47.88 26.28 3.12
N ILE A 170 -46.64 26.76 2.91
CA ILE A 170 -46.36 28.18 2.66
C ILE A 170 -46.68 28.51 1.20
N THR A 171 -47.56 29.48 0.99
CA THR A 171 -47.94 29.98 -0.34
C THR A 171 -47.40 31.40 -0.57
N ILE A 172 -47.16 31.75 -1.84
CA ILE A 172 -46.75 33.10 -2.24
C ILE A 172 -47.86 33.73 -3.10
N PRO A 173 -48.32 34.96 -2.83
CA PRO A 173 -49.27 35.65 -3.71
C PRO A 173 -48.70 35.84 -5.12
N SER A 174 -49.48 35.51 -6.15
CA SER A 174 -49.06 35.67 -7.54
C SER A 174 -48.90 37.15 -7.90
N SER A 175 -47.78 37.51 -8.53
CA SER A 175 -47.53 38.84 -9.07
C SER A 175 -48.27 39.10 -10.38
N THR A 176 -48.75 38.03 -11.03
CA THR A 176 -49.38 38.04 -12.35
C THR A 176 -50.90 37.81 -12.32
N GLY A 177 -51.50 37.75 -11.12
CA GLY A 177 -52.94 37.56 -10.96
C GLY A 177 -53.40 36.10 -11.04
N ARG A 178 -52.49 35.12 -10.97
CA ARG A 178 -52.77 33.66 -10.98
C ARG A 178 -53.14 33.09 -9.61
N GLY A 179 -53.63 33.92 -8.68
CA GLY A 179 -54.01 33.51 -7.33
C GLY A 179 -52.79 33.36 -6.41
N VAL A 180 -52.49 32.13 -6.00
CA VAL A 180 -51.36 31.81 -5.10
C VAL A 180 -50.46 30.76 -5.75
N LEU A 181 -49.16 30.88 -5.48
CA LEU A 181 -48.15 29.93 -5.92
C LEU A 181 -47.89 28.91 -4.81
N HIS A 182 -47.71 27.65 -5.22
CA HIS A 182 -47.39 26.53 -4.34
C HIS A 182 -45.97 26.03 -4.61
N ARG A 183 -45.28 25.57 -3.57
CA ARG A 183 -43.97 24.95 -3.74
C ARG A 183 -44.11 23.67 -4.58
N VAL A 184 -43.16 23.42 -5.48
CA VAL A 184 -43.06 22.12 -6.17
C VAL A 184 -42.90 21.01 -5.14
N SER A 185 -43.46 19.83 -5.38
CA SER A 185 -43.49 18.77 -4.36
C SER A 185 -42.12 18.13 -4.09
N GLU A 186 -41.19 18.26 -5.02
CA GLU A 186 -39.92 17.55 -5.05
C GLU A 186 -38.88 18.11 -4.08
N VAL A 187 -37.94 17.23 -3.70
CA VAL A 187 -36.72 17.56 -2.96
C VAL A 187 -35.50 17.39 -3.86
N PHE A 188 -34.36 17.95 -3.47
CA PHE A 188 -33.10 17.75 -4.19
C PHE A 188 -32.57 16.31 -4.10
N ASP A 189 -31.80 15.92 -5.11
CA ASP A 189 -30.93 14.76 -5.09
C ASP A 189 -29.86 14.94 -4.01
N CYS A 190 -29.59 13.90 -3.21
CA CYS A 190 -28.61 14.03 -2.11
C CYS A 190 -27.19 14.35 -2.60
N TRP A 191 -26.89 14.05 -3.86
CA TRP A 191 -25.63 14.46 -4.48
C TRP A 191 -25.51 15.97 -4.72
N PHE A 192 -26.64 16.68 -4.84
CA PHE A 192 -26.69 18.15 -4.84
C PHE A 192 -26.21 18.68 -3.50
N GLU A 193 -26.82 18.22 -2.40
CA GLU A 193 -26.45 18.63 -1.04
C GLU A 193 -24.96 18.37 -0.76
N SER A 194 -24.46 17.17 -1.05
CA SER A 194 -23.04 16.84 -0.84
C SER A 194 -22.09 17.64 -1.76
N GLY A 195 -22.51 17.97 -2.98
CA GLY A 195 -21.73 18.78 -3.90
C GLY A 195 -21.74 20.27 -3.53
N SER A 196 -22.76 20.72 -2.80
CA SER A 196 -22.86 22.08 -2.26
C SER A 196 -22.03 22.29 -0.99
N MET A 197 -21.52 21.21 -0.39
CA MET A 197 -20.74 21.22 0.86
C MET A 197 -19.68 22.34 0.94
N PRO A 198 -18.86 22.63 -0.10
CA PRO A 198 -17.77 23.62 0.01
C PRO A 198 -18.23 25.00 0.48
N TYR A 199 -19.41 25.45 0.04
CA TYR A 199 -19.98 26.74 0.42
C TYR A 199 -21.09 26.62 1.47
N ALA A 200 -21.87 25.54 1.43
CA ALA A 200 -22.99 25.33 2.34
C ALA A 200 -22.55 25.12 3.80
N GLN A 201 -21.42 24.46 4.05
CA GLN A 201 -20.95 24.15 5.41
C GLN A 201 -20.62 25.40 6.25
N ILE A 202 -20.34 26.53 5.59
CA ILE A 202 -19.98 27.81 6.20
C ILE A 202 -21.05 28.89 5.98
N HIS A 203 -22.25 28.50 5.56
CA HIS A 203 -23.38 29.41 5.35
C HIS A 203 -23.12 30.53 4.31
N TYR A 204 -22.23 30.28 3.34
CA TYR A 204 -22.01 31.19 2.20
C TYR A 204 -23.26 31.21 1.30
N PRO A 205 -23.70 32.37 0.77
CA PRO A 205 -23.04 33.68 0.80
C PRO A 205 -23.48 34.61 1.95
N PHE A 206 -24.28 34.12 2.90
CA PHE A 206 -24.81 34.95 3.98
C PHE A 206 -23.74 35.32 5.01
N GLU A 207 -22.84 34.38 5.30
CA GLU A 207 -21.76 34.54 6.27
C GLU A 207 -20.44 33.95 5.75
N ASN A 208 -19.34 34.22 6.47
CA ASN A 208 -18.03 33.59 6.26
C ASN A 208 -17.44 33.72 4.85
N THR A 209 -17.77 34.80 4.14
CA THR A 209 -17.30 35.07 2.78
C THR A 209 -15.78 35.04 2.65
N THR A 210 -15.04 35.63 3.60
CA THR A 210 -13.56 35.60 3.59
C THR A 210 -13.04 34.19 3.75
N VAL A 211 -13.61 33.40 4.66
CA VAL A 211 -13.22 31.98 4.87
C VAL A 211 -13.47 31.16 3.62
N PHE A 212 -14.59 31.40 2.91
CA PHE A 212 -14.86 30.75 1.63
C PHE A 212 -13.79 31.11 0.59
N GLN A 213 -13.49 32.40 0.43
CA GLN A 213 -12.54 32.89 -0.58
C GLN A 213 -11.11 32.41 -0.32
N GLU A 214 -10.70 32.28 0.95
CA GLU A 214 -9.38 31.77 1.32
C GLU A 214 -9.29 30.23 1.22
N GLY A 215 -10.39 29.53 1.51
CA GLY A 215 -10.44 28.06 1.52
C GLY A 215 -10.85 27.41 0.18
N PHE A 216 -11.32 28.18 -0.79
CA PHE A 216 -11.79 27.67 -2.08
C PHE A 216 -10.90 28.16 -3.24
N PRO A 217 -10.38 27.26 -4.10
CA PRO A 217 -10.57 25.81 -4.11
C PRO A 217 -9.80 25.09 -3.00
N ALA A 218 -10.31 23.94 -2.54
CA ALA A 218 -9.65 23.13 -1.53
C ALA A 218 -8.27 22.64 -2.01
N ASP A 219 -7.26 22.61 -1.13
CA ASP A 219 -5.92 22.12 -1.52
C ASP A 219 -5.94 20.64 -1.89
N PHE A 220 -6.65 19.79 -1.15
CA PHE A 220 -6.83 18.40 -1.53
C PHE A 220 -8.14 17.78 -1.03
N ILE A 221 -8.60 16.74 -1.73
CA ILE A 221 -9.61 15.79 -1.25
C ILE A 221 -9.16 14.36 -1.54
N ALA A 222 -9.67 13.38 -0.77
CA ALA A 222 -9.32 11.97 -0.95
C ALA A 222 -10.51 11.05 -0.71
N GLU A 223 -10.94 10.30 -1.74
CA GLU A 223 -12.07 9.38 -1.65
C GLU A 223 -11.93 8.18 -2.60
N GLY A 224 -12.86 7.22 -2.52
CA GLY A 224 -12.88 6.03 -3.37
C GLY A 224 -13.11 6.30 -4.86
N ILE A 225 -12.62 5.40 -5.71
CA ILE A 225 -12.74 5.45 -7.19
C ILE A 225 -14.19 5.47 -7.68
N ASP A 226 -15.13 5.00 -6.87
CA ASP A 226 -16.57 5.07 -7.13
C ASP A 226 -17.12 6.50 -7.11
N GLN A 227 -16.45 7.44 -6.42
CA GLN A 227 -16.84 8.85 -6.40
C GLN A 227 -16.63 9.58 -7.73
N THR A 228 -15.92 8.98 -8.69
CA THR A 228 -15.83 9.48 -10.09
C THR A 228 -17.19 9.65 -10.77
N ARG A 229 -18.24 8.96 -10.28
CA ARG A 229 -19.62 9.11 -10.77
C ARG A 229 -20.58 9.67 -9.72
N GLY A 230 -20.06 10.08 -8.57
CA GLY A 230 -20.81 10.60 -7.43
C GLY A 230 -20.28 11.97 -7.06
N TRP A 231 -19.64 12.05 -5.89
CA TRP A 231 -19.26 13.31 -5.28
C TRP A 231 -18.31 14.17 -6.11
N PHE A 232 -17.28 13.57 -6.73
CA PHE A 232 -16.32 14.31 -7.56
C PHE A 232 -17.00 14.99 -8.74
N TYR A 233 -17.97 14.29 -9.34
CA TYR A 233 -18.75 14.80 -10.46
C TYR A 233 -19.62 15.98 -10.01
N THR A 234 -20.37 15.85 -8.92
CA THR A 234 -21.27 16.93 -8.49
C THR A 234 -20.54 18.15 -7.95
N LEU A 235 -19.42 17.96 -7.24
CA LEU A 235 -18.52 19.06 -6.86
C LEU A 235 -18.08 19.85 -8.10
N LEU A 236 -17.58 19.17 -9.13
CA LEU A 236 -17.07 19.83 -10.33
C LEU A 236 -18.19 20.54 -11.11
N VAL A 237 -19.36 19.91 -11.23
CA VAL A 237 -20.54 20.50 -11.89
C VAL A 237 -20.98 21.77 -11.18
N LEU A 238 -21.20 21.73 -9.87
CA LEU A 238 -21.68 22.89 -9.11
C LEU A 238 -20.63 24.01 -9.06
N SER A 239 -19.36 23.64 -8.83
CA SER A 239 -18.24 24.59 -8.82
C SER A 239 -18.07 25.31 -10.16
N THR A 240 -18.17 24.57 -11.27
CA THR A 240 -18.09 25.17 -12.61
C THR A 240 -19.31 26.03 -12.88
N ALA A 241 -20.51 25.59 -12.50
CA ALA A 241 -21.74 26.35 -12.72
C ALA A 241 -21.76 27.68 -11.94
N LEU A 242 -21.35 27.67 -10.67
CA LEU A 242 -21.46 28.82 -9.77
C LEU A 242 -20.23 29.75 -9.83
N PHE A 243 -19.03 29.19 -9.95
CA PHE A 243 -17.78 29.95 -9.78
C PHE A 243 -16.83 29.86 -10.98
N ASP A 244 -17.12 29.01 -11.97
CA ASP A 244 -16.26 28.72 -13.11
C ASP A 244 -14.81 28.32 -12.75
N GLN A 245 -14.65 27.63 -11.61
CA GLN A 245 -13.36 27.17 -11.10
C GLN A 245 -13.40 25.68 -10.75
N PRO A 246 -12.24 24.99 -10.67
CA PRO A 246 -12.20 23.66 -10.09
C PRO A 246 -12.54 23.72 -8.58
N PRO A 247 -13.22 22.72 -8.02
CA PRO A 247 -13.54 22.69 -6.58
C PRO A 247 -12.35 22.32 -5.68
N PHE A 248 -11.29 21.73 -6.26
CA PHE A 248 -10.09 21.27 -5.56
C PHE A 248 -8.86 21.40 -6.46
N ARG A 249 -7.67 21.53 -5.85
CA ARG A 249 -6.37 21.53 -6.55
C ARG A 249 -5.86 20.12 -6.78
N ASN A 250 -5.90 19.28 -5.74
CA ASN A 250 -5.39 17.91 -5.75
C ASN A 250 -6.48 16.90 -5.38
N LEU A 251 -6.61 15.79 -6.13
CA LEU A 251 -7.59 14.75 -5.86
C LEU A 251 -6.91 13.37 -5.79
N ILE A 252 -6.97 12.76 -4.61
CA ILE A 252 -6.37 11.46 -4.34
C ILE A 252 -7.46 10.38 -4.44
N VAL A 253 -7.28 9.43 -5.35
CA VAL A 253 -8.26 8.38 -5.62
C VAL A 253 -7.81 7.07 -5.00
N ASN A 254 -8.57 6.62 -4.00
CA ASN A 254 -8.39 5.32 -3.40
C ASN A 254 -9.16 4.24 -4.16
N GLY A 255 -8.67 3.02 -4.17
CA GLY A 255 -9.35 1.87 -4.74
C GLY A 255 -10.39 1.30 -3.78
N ILE A 256 -10.86 0.08 -4.07
CA ILE A 256 -11.90 -0.56 -3.27
C ILE A 256 -11.30 -1.67 -2.39
N VAL A 257 -11.57 -1.61 -1.10
CA VAL A 257 -11.28 -2.71 -0.18
C VAL A 257 -12.37 -3.78 -0.34
N LEU A 258 -11.93 -4.99 -0.67
CA LEU A 258 -12.74 -6.17 -0.90
C LEU A 258 -12.57 -7.15 0.26
N ALA A 259 -13.58 -8.00 0.45
CA ALA A 259 -13.48 -9.14 1.33
C ALA A 259 -12.36 -10.10 0.87
N ALA A 260 -11.92 -11.00 1.76
CA ALA A 260 -10.83 -11.93 1.49
C ALA A 260 -11.10 -12.82 0.24
N ASP A 261 -12.37 -13.11 -0.04
CA ASP A 261 -12.82 -13.87 -1.22
C ASP A 261 -12.90 -13.03 -2.52
N GLY A 262 -12.65 -11.72 -2.43
CA GLY A 262 -12.70 -10.78 -3.54
C GLY A 262 -14.08 -10.17 -3.79
N GLN A 263 -15.10 -10.44 -2.97
CA GLN A 263 -16.39 -9.78 -3.08
C GLN A 263 -16.35 -8.37 -2.50
N LYS A 264 -17.21 -7.48 -2.99
CA LYS A 264 -17.38 -6.14 -2.42
C LYS A 264 -17.88 -6.26 -0.98
N MET A 265 -17.22 -5.57 -0.05
CA MET A 265 -17.66 -5.54 1.34
C MET A 265 -19.00 -4.81 1.46
N SER A 266 -19.94 -5.36 2.24
CA SER A 266 -21.18 -4.66 2.57
C SER A 266 -21.71 -5.02 3.95
N LYS A 267 -22.35 -4.05 4.61
CA LYS A 267 -23.06 -4.25 5.89
C LYS A 267 -24.10 -5.36 5.80
N ARG A 268 -24.78 -5.48 4.65
CA ARG A 268 -25.79 -6.51 4.39
C ARG A 268 -25.18 -7.91 4.29
N ALA A 269 -24.05 -8.04 3.60
CA ALA A 269 -23.37 -9.33 3.44
C ALA A 269 -22.59 -9.75 4.69
N LYS A 270 -22.27 -8.81 5.60
CA LYS A 270 -21.45 -9.04 6.81
C LYS A 270 -20.15 -9.78 6.50
N ASN A 271 -19.56 -9.48 5.34
CA ASN A 271 -18.40 -10.17 4.77
C ASN A 271 -17.07 -9.43 5.05
N TYR A 272 -17.00 -8.65 6.12
CA TYR A 272 -15.81 -7.91 6.52
C TYR A 272 -15.59 -8.02 8.03
N PRO A 273 -14.32 -8.09 8.49
CA PRO A 273 -14.03 -8.03 9.90
C PRO A 273 -14.36 -6.64 10.44
N ASP A 274 -14.92 -6.57 11.65
CA ASP A 274 -15.25 -5.31 12.28
C ASP A 274 -13.98 -4.46 12.49
N PRO A 275 -13.90 -3.22 11.95
CA PRO A 275 -12.71 -2.39 12.06
C PRO A 275 -12.29 -2.12 13.50
N VAL A 276 -13.23 -1.96 14.43
CA VAL A 276 -12.93 -1.72 15.85
C VAL A 276 -12.26 -2.95 16.45
N GLY A 277 -12.82 -4.15 16.23
CA GLY A 277 -12.20 -5.39 16.68
C GLY A 277 -10.77 -5.61 16.12
N VAL A 278 -10.50 -5.22 14.88
CA VAL A 278 -9.14 -5.28 14.31
C VAL A 278 -8.18 -4.31 15.02
N ILE A 279 -8.64 -3.09 15.30
CA ILE A 279 -7.86 -2.07 16.01
C ILE A 279 -7.58 -2.49 17.45
N GLU A 280 -8.56 -3.03 18.16
CA GLU A 280 -8.37 -3.51 19.54
C GLU A 280 -7.34 -4.65 19.62
N LYS A 281 -7.31 -5.52 18.60
CA LYS A 281 -6.44 -6.69 18.58
C LYS A 281 -5.01 -6.38 18.13
N HIS A 282 -4.84 -5.56 17.10
CA HIS A 282 -3.52 -5.31 16.48
C HIS A 282 -3.03 -3.88 16.64
N GLY A 283 -3.90 -2.93 16.95
CA GLY A 283 -3.61 -1.50 17.00
C GLY A 283 -4.01 -0.75 15.73
N ALA A 284 -4.18 0.57 15.85
CA ALA A 284 -4.54 1.42 14.73
C ALA A 284 -3.38 1.60 13.72
N ASP A 285 -2.14 1.74 14.19
CA ASP A 285 -0.98 1.98 13.32
C ASP A 285 -0.67 0.81 12.37
N PRO A 286 -0.71 -0.46 12.80
CA PRO A 286 -0.55 -1.58 11.89
C PRO A 286 -1.64 -1.64 10.81
N LEU A 287 -2.89 -1.32 11.16
CA LEU A 287 -3.98 -1.25 10.19
C LEU A 287 -3.76 -0.10 9.19
N ARG A 288 -3.34 1.09 9.66
CA ARG A 288 -3.00 2.22 8.78
C ARG A 288 -1.88 1.85 7.82
N LEU A 289 -0.78 1.30 8.33
CA LEU A 289 0.37 0.92 7.52
C LEU A 289 0.02 -0.21 6.53
N TYR A 290 -0.85 -1.15 6.92
CA TYR A 290 -1.39 -2.18 6.02
C TYR A 290 -2.12 -1.57 4.82
N LEU A 291 -3.00 -0.61 5.07
CA LEU A 291 -3.81 0.01 4.02
C LEU A 291 -2.95 0.91 3.11
N ILE A 292 -2.08 1.73 3.69
CA ILE A 292 -1.25 2.68 2.93
C ILE A 292 -0.16 1.96 2.12
N ASN A 293 0.35 0.82 2.61
CA ASN A 293 1.31 0.00 1.87
C ASN A 293 0.65 -0.91 0.81
N SER A 294 -0.62 -0.71 0.51
CA SER A 294 -1.39 -1.59 -0.38
C SER A 294 -1.66 -0.95 -1.75
N PRO A 295 -2.11 -1.72 -2.75
CA PRO A 295 -2.55 -1.16 -4.03
C PRO A 295 -3.74 -0.18 -3.93
N VAL A 296 -4.43 -0.10 -2.78
CA VAL A 296 -5.61 0.76 -2.61
C VAL A 296 -5.27 2.23 -2.79
N VAL A 297 -4.10 2.69 -2.38
CA VAL A 297 -3.64 4.08 -2.56
C VAL A 297 -3.24 4.39 -4.01
N ARG A 298 -3.42 3.43 -4.93
CA ARG A 298 -3.19 3.56 -6.38
C ARG A 298 -4.47 3.30 -7.19
N ALA A 299 -5.63 3.55 -6.59
CA ALA A 299 -6.95 3.29 -7.17
C ALA A 299 -7.22 1.81 -7.56
N GLN A 300 -6.50 0.85 -6.95
CA GLN A 300 -6.67 -0.59 -7.21
C GLN A 300 -7.37 -1.32 -6.07
N ASN A 301 -7.90 -2.51 -6.35
CA ASN A 301 -8.58 -3.29 -5.33
C ASN A 301 -7.59 -3.95 -4.36
N LEU A 302 -7.94 -3.95 -3.07
CA LEU A 302 -7.23 -4.69 -2.03
C LEU A 302 -8.15 -5.76 -1.47
N ARG A 303 -7.72 -7.03 -1.46
CA ARG A 303 -8.40 -8.06 -0.67
C ARG A 303 -7.89 -7.97 0.76
N PHE A 304 -8.76 -7.56 1.68
CA PHE A 304 -8.37 -7.38 3.07
C PHE A 304 -8.15 -8.74 3.74
N SER A 305 -7.02 -8.87 4.44
CA SER A 305 -6.75 -10.01 5.33
C SER A 305 -6.20 -9.51 6.66
N GLU A 306 -6.83 -9.94 7.76
CA GLU A 306 -6.37 -9.61 9.11
C GLU A 306 -4.97 -10.20 9.39
N SER A 307 -4.60 -11.32 8.76
CA SER A 307 -3.26 -11.90 8.89
C SER A 307 -2.17 -10.95 8.41
N GLY A 308 -2.44 -10.16 7.36
CA GLY A 308 -1.49 -9.17 6.84
C GLY A 308 -1.28 -8.00 7.79
N VAL A 309 -2.30 -7.63 8.57
CA VAL A 309 -2.17 -6.61 9.63
C VAL A 309 -1.25 -7.15 10.74
N HIS A 310 -1.40 -8.42 11.10
CA HIS A 310 -0.54 -9.07 12.10
C HIS A 310 0.92 -9.18 11.65
N GLU A 311 1.16 -9.50 10.37
CA GLU A 311 2.51 -9.53 9.79
C GLU A 311 3.22 -8.18 9.94
N ILE A 312 2.52 -7.07 9.73
CA ILE A 312 3.08 -5.73 9.93
C ILE A 312 3.50 -5.48 11.38
N VAL A 313 2.70 -5.90 12.36
CA VAL A 313 3.08 -5.82 13.78
C VAL A 313 4.41 -6.54 14.00
N LYS A 314 4.49 -7.78 13.50
CA LYS A 314 5.62 -8.68 13.72
C LYS A 314 6.89 -8.21 13.03
N ASP A 315 6.78 -7.77 11.78
CA ASP A 315 7.93 -7.55 10.90
C ASP A 315 8.39 -6.08 10.88
N VAL A 316 7.56 -5.14 11.34
CA VAL A 316 7.91 -3.70 11.38
C VAL A 316 7.93 -3.15 12.81
N PHE A 317 6.79 -3.20 13.50
CA PHE A 317 6.63 -2.51 14.79
C PHE A 317 7.43 -3.18 15.92
N LEU A 318 7.41 -4.52 16.02
CA LEU A 318 8.19 -5.23 17.03
C LEU A 318 9.72 -4.99 16.88
N PRO A 319 10.34 -5.14 15.69
CA PRO A 319 11.74 -4.80 15.48
C PRO A 319 12.08 -3.36 15.84
N TRP A 320 11.21 -2.42 15.49
CA TRP A 320 11.44 -1.01 15.78
C TRP A 320 11.39 -0.69 17.28
N CYS A 321 10.38 -1.19 18.00
CA CYS A 321 10.30 -1.08 19.46
C CYS A 321 11.50 -1.74 20.16
N ASN A 322 11.94 -2.89 19.65
CA ASN A 322 13.10 -3.60 20.19
C ASN A 322 14.39 -2.79 19.98
N ALA A 323 14.55 -2.10 18.85
CA ALA A 323 15.68 -1.21 18.62
C ALA A 323 15.69 0.00 19.57
N LEU A 324 14.53 0.61 19.83
CA LEU A 324 14.41 1.65 20.85
C LEU A 324 14.80 1.13 22.23
N ARG A 325 14.25 -0.01 22.64
CA ARG A 325 14.55 -0.63 23.93
C ARG A 325 16.04 -0.91 24.06
N PHE A 326 16.64 -1.46 23.00
CA PHE A 326 18.06 -1.74 22.94
C PHE A 326 18.91 -0.47 23.11
N LEU A 327 18.56 0.63 22.45
CA LEU A 327 19.23 1.92 22.60
C LEU A 327 19.21 2.39 24.07
N ILE A 328 18.03 2.39 24.69
CA ILE A 328 17.86 2.88 26.05
C ILE A 328 18.63 1.98 27.03
N GLU A 329 18.36 0.67 27.00
CA GLU A 329 18.88 -0.28 28.00
C GLU A 329 20.36 -0.59 27.82
N SER A 330 20.85 -0.69 26.58
CA SER A 330 22.23 -1.13 26.29
C SER A 330 23.21 0.02 26.03
N SER A 331 22.72 1.23 25.78
CA SER A 331 23.59 2.38 25.47
C SER A 331 23.40 3.55 26.46
N ILE A 332 22.19 4.08 26.57
CA ILE A 332 21.92 5.30 27.35
C ILE A 332 22.09 5.05 28.86
N LEU A 333 21.37 4.08 29.42
CA LEU A 333 21.44 3.81 30.86
C LEU A 333 22.85 3.40 31.33
N PRO A 334 23.58 2.50 30.62
CA PRO A 334 24.96 2.18 30.98
C PRO A 334 25.90 3.38 30.89
N TYR A 335 25.74 4.25 29.87
CA TYR A 335 26.54 5.47 29.76
C TYR A 335 26.36 6.35 31.01
N GLN A 336 25.11 6.66 31.37
CA GLN A 336 24.81 7.52 32.52
C GLN A 336 25.32 6.90 33.83
N LYS A 337 25.27 5.57 33.96
CA LYS A 337 25.80 4.86 35.13
C LYS A 337 27.32 4.92 35.23
N ILE A 338 28.04 4.83 34.11
CA ILE A 338 29.51 4.82 34.07
C ILE A 338 30.07 6.25 34.19
N THR A 339 29.49 7.21 33.49
CA THR A 339 30.01 8.58 33.42
C THR A 339 29.45 9.50 34.50
N HIS A 340 28.36 9.09 35.18
CA HIS A 340 27.57 9.92 36.08
C HIS A 340 27.05 11.22 35.44
N GLN A 341 26.96 11.26 34.10
CA GLN A 341 26.46 12.39 33.34
C GLN A 341 25.13 12.05 32.68
N LEU A 342 24.24 13.03 32.57
CA LEU A 342 23.03 12.88 31.78
C LEU A 342 23.39 12.75 30.29
N PHE A 343 22.76 11.79 29.62
CA PHE A 343 22.90 11.64 28.18
C PHE A 343 21.92 12.60 27.51
N ILE A 344 22.44 13.71 26.98
CA ILE A 344 21.67 14.73 26.27
C ILE A 344 22.23 14.87 24.87
N VAL A 345 21.34 14.87 23.88
CA VAL A 345 21.71 15.04 22.47
C VAL A 345 21.01 16.26 21.91
N LYS A 346 21.79 17.25 21.50
CA LYS A 346 21.28 18.40 20.73
C LYS A 346 20.82 17.95 19.36
N SER A 347 19.70 18.50 18.89
CA SER A 347 19.11 18.14 17.59
C SER A 347 20.01 18.52 16.40
N ASP A 348 20.85 19.54 16.59
CA ASP A 348 21.52 20.23 15.47
C ASP A 348 23.02 19.88 15.37
N GLU A 349 23.57 19.26 16.41
CA GLU A 349 24.98 18.82 16.43
C GLU A 349 25.06 17.37 15.92
N PHE A 350 25.46 17.22 14.66
CA PHE A 350 25.81 15.91 14.13
C PHE A 350 27.20 15.51 14.61
N PRO A 351 27.38 14.29 15.15
CA PRO A 351 28.69 13.85 15.59
C PRO A 351 29.63 13.79 14.39
N LEU A 352 30.75 14.53 14.47
CA LEU A 352 31.89 14.32 13.59
C LEU A 352 32.45 12.94 13.89
N THR A 353 32.05 11.97 13.08
CA THR A 353 32.40 10.56 13.24
C THR A 353 33.13 10.05 12.01
N ASN A 354 34.23 9.34 12.25
CA ASN A 354 34.98 8.65 11.22
C ASN A 354 34.42 7.24 10.94
N ASN A 355 33.39 6.80 11.69
CA ASN A 355 32.75 5.52 11.47
C ASN A 355 31.90 5.57 10.19
N PHE A 356 32.18 4.64 9.26
CA PHE A 356 31.49 4.55 7.98
C PHE A 356 29.98 4.32 8.12
N MET A 357 29.55 3.50 9.08
CA MET A 357 28.14 3.18 9.30
C MET A 357 27.38 4.36 9.89
N ASP A 358 28.02 5.16 10.74
CA ASP A 358 27.42 6.39 11.30
C ASP A 358 27.21 7.43 10.20
N ARG A 359 28.22 7.65 9.35
CA ARG A 359 28.10 8.53 8.18
C ARG A 359 27.04 8.02 7.20
N TRP A 360 26.98 6.70 7.00
CA TRP A 360 25.97 6.07 6.15
C TRP A 360 24.55 6.26 6.65
N ILE A 361 24.26 5.95 7.92
CA ILE A 361 22.89 6.07 8.43
C ILE A 361 22.43 7.53 8.41
N LEU A 362 23.34 8.48 8.65
CA LEU A 362 23.06 9.91 8.53
C LEU A 362 22.74 10.28 7.08
N SER A 363 23.61 9.91 6.13
CA SER A 363 23.36 10.12 4.69
C SER A 363 22.01 9.53 4.27
N PHE A 364 21.79 8.25 4.60
CA PHE A 364 20.57 7.54 4.22
C PHE A 364 19.32 8.14 4.87
N THR A 365 19.43 8.67 6.10
CA THR A 365 18.34 9.42 6.75
C THR A 365 18.03 10.70 5.96
N GLN A 366 19.04 11.46 5.55
CA GLN A 366 18.82 12.68 4.76
C GLN A 366 18.27 12.39 3.36
N SER A 367 18.78 11.36 2.69
CA SER A 367 18.25 10.85 1.42
C SER A 367 16.79 10.39 1.55
N LEU A 368 16.42 9.79 2.69
CA LEU A 368 15.03 9.43 2.99
C LEU A 368 14.17 10.66 3.23
N ILE A 369 14.63 11.64 4.01
CA ILE A 369 13.91 12.91 4.26
C ILE A 369 13.61 13.59 2.92
N LEU A 370 14.63 13.77 2.07
CA LEU A 370 14.50 14.39 0.75
C LEU A 370 13.43 13.70 -0.10
N PHE A 371 13.48 12.37 -0.14
CA PHE A 371 12.49 11.58 -0.88
C PHE A 371 11.08 11.69 -0.31
N VAL A 372 10.92 11.64 1.01
CA VAL A 372 9.60 11.75 1.64
C VAL A 372 8.98 13.11 1.32
N HIS A 373 9.76 14.19 1.37
CA HIS A 373 9.31 15.53 0.97
C HIS A 373 8.87 15.58 -0.51
N GLU A 374 9.67 15.03 -1.42
CA GLU A 374 9.36 15.01 -2.86
C GLU A 374 8.07 14.20 -3.16
N GLU A 375 7.92 13.05 -2.52
CA GLU A 375 6.79 12.16 -2.76
C GLU A 375 5.50 12.70 -2.10
N LEU A 376 5.58 13.23 -0.88
CA LEU A 376 4.44 13.84 -0.20
C LEU A 376 3.97 15.12 -0.88
N SER A 377 4.88 15.94 -1.39
CA SER A 377 4.53 17.13 -2.18
C SER A 377 3.73 16.76 -3.44
N GLY A 378 3.95 15.57 -3.98
CA GLY A 378 3.18 15.00 -5.09
C GLY A 378 2.00 14.12 -4.68
N TYR A 379 1.66 14.03 -3.38
CA TYR A 379 0.63 13.13 -2.82
C TYR A 379 0.85 11.63 -3.15
N ARG A 380 2.10 11.22 -3.40
CA ARG A 380 2.48 9.86 -3.79
C ARG A 380 2.72 8.96 -2.56
N LEU A 381 1.72 8.82 -1.70
CA LEU A 381 1.83 8.05 -0.44
C LEU A 381 2.32 6.60 -0.63
N TYR A 382 1.98 5.99 -1.77
CA TYR A 382 2.29 4.60 -2.09
C TYR A 382 3.78 4.31 -2.28
N THR A 383 4.62 5.33 -2.48
CA THR A 383 6.09 5.17 -2.62
C THR A 383 6.81 5.35 -1.29
N VAL A 384 6.23 6.13 -0.38
CA VAL A 384 6.83 6.54 0.89
C VAL A 384 6.93 5.37 1.86
N VAL A 385 5.82 4.66 2.10
CA VAL A 385 5.76 3.59 3.11
C VAL A 385 6.77 2.46 2.84
N PRO A 386 6.90 1.91 1.62
CA PRO A 386 7.93 0.90 1.34
C PRO A 386 9.35 1.36 1.71
N ARG A 387 9.69 2.62 1.43
CA ARG A 387 11.02 3.17 1.70
C ARG A 387 11.24 3.41 3.20
N LEU A 388 10.21 3.81 3.93
CA LEU A 388 10.22 3.93 5.40
C LEU A 388 10.42 2.56 6.07
N VAL A 389 9.67 1.54 5.65
CA VAL A 389 9.82 0.16 6.17
C VAL A 389 11.22 -0.37 5.88
N LYS A 390 11.74 -0.15 4.67
CA LYS A 390 13.11 -0.50 4.30
C LYS A 390 14.14 0.24 5.16
N PHE A 391 13.88 1.50 5.53
CA PHE A 391 14.75 2.20 6.46
C PHE A 391 14.74 1.56 7.85
N ILE A 392 13.57 1.21 8.39
CA ILE A 392 13.48 0.52 9.68
C ILE A 392 14.27 -0.80 9.64
N ASP A 393 14.19 -1.54 8.53
CA ASP A 393 15.01 -2.73 8.32
C ASP A 393 16.52 -2.40 8.33
N HIS A 394 16.95 -1.40 7.57
CA HIS A 394 18.34 -0.92 7.56
C HIS A 394 18.82 -0.48 8.95
N LEU A 395 17.97 0.22 9.69
CA LEU A 395 18.25 0.67 11.04
C LEU A 395 18.45 -0.53 11.98
N VAL A 396 17.52 -1.47 12.00
CA VAL A 396 17.50 -2.57 12.97
C VAL A 396 18.51 -3.66 12.60
N ASN A 397 18.51 -4.11 11.34
CA ASN A 397 19.23 -5.31 10.91
C ASN A 397 20.66 -5.03 10.47
N TRP A 398 20.98 -3.79 10.10
CA TRP A 398 22.33 -3.40 9.69
C TRP A 398 22.96 -2.47 10.71
N TYR A 399 22.36 -1.30 10.94
CA TYR A 399 22.97 -0.31 11.81
C TYR A 399 23.03 -0.75 13.28
N VAL A 400 21.91 -1.09 13.93
CA VAL A 400 21.89 -1.52 15.34
C VAL A 400 22.70 -2.79 15.52
N ARG A 401 22.60 -3.73 14.56
CA ARG A 401 23.32 -5.00 14.61
C ARG A 401 24.84 -4.82 14.59
N MET A 402 25.35 -3.95 13.72
CA MET A 402 26.79 -3.67 13.56
C MET A 402 27.30 -2.61 14.55
N ASN A 403 26.42 -1.75 15.05
CA ASN A 403 26.74 -0.63 15.94
C ASN A 403 25.82 -0.65 17.17
N ARG A 404 25.92 -1.71 17.96
CA ARG A 404 25.15 -1.97 19.20
C ARG A 404 25.31 -0.91 20.32
N LYS A 405 25.61 0.36 20.00
CA LYS A 405 25.95 1.43 20.93
C LYS A 405 25.28 2.84 20.74
N ARG A 406 24.33 3.15 19.83
CA ARG A 406 23.60 4.49 19.72
C ARG A 406 22.42 4.50 18.67
N LEU A 407 21.40 5.43 18.68
CA LEU A 407 20.46 5.82 17.54
C LEU A 407 19.25 6.85 17.75
N LYS A 408 18.59 7.36 16.65
CA LYS A 408 17.28 8.13 16.55
C LYS A 408 16.55 8.02 15.13
N ILE A 409 15.19 8.06 15.02
CA ILE A 409 14.37 8.04 13.73
C ILE A 409 12.90 8.60 13.79
N THR A 410 12.38 8.97 14.96
CA THR A 410 10.91 8.97 15.22
C THR A 410 10.03 9.97 14.43
N CYS A 411 10.54 11.13 14.02
CA CYS A 411 9.71 12.22 13.51
C CYS A 411 9.08 11.93 12.12
N LEU A 412 9.77 11.19 11.24
CA LEU A 412 9.32 10.97 9.85
C LEU A 412 8.12 10.02 9.72
N MET A 413 7.96 9.14 10.69
CA MET A 413 6.90 8.13 10.68
C MET A 413 5.57 8.66 11.23
N SER A 414 5.56 9.83 11.87
CA SER A 414 4.39 10.31 12.63
C SER A 414 3.12 10.52 11.82
N PRO A 415 3.15 10.91 10.52
CA PRO A 415 1.93 10.99 9.72
C PRO A 415 1.30 9.60 9.45
N PHE A 416 2.12 8.55 9.40
CA PHE A 416 1.71 7.20 9.01
C PHE A 416 1.34 6.34 10.22
N THR A 417 2.15 6.44 11.29
CA THR A 417 2.04 5.65 12.51
C THR A 417 2.07 6.54 13.76
N PRO A 418 1.08 7.44 13.93
CA PRO A 418 1.12 8.50 14.93
C PRO A 418 1.27 7.98 16.37
N PHE A 419 0.62 6.87 16.72
CA PHE A 419 0.61 6.38 18.11
C PHE A 419 1.95 5.77 18.53
N ILE A 420 2.58 4.98 17.67
CA ILE A 420 3.89 4.41 17.97
C ILE A 420 4.96 5.49 17.96
N THR A 421 4.88 6.47 17.07
CA THR A 421 5.86 7.56 17.02
C THR A 421 5.73 8.47 18.23
N GLU A 422 4.51 8.72 18.69
CA GLU A 422 4.27 9.42 19.94
C GLU A 422 4.82 8.61 21.12
N PHE A 423 4.53 7.30 21.21
CA PHE A 423 5.09 6.42 22.23
C PHE A 423 6.62 6.50 22.24
N ILE A 424 7.27 6.34 21.09
CA ILE A 424 8.73 6.41 20.97
C ILE A 424 9.22 7.80 21.38
N TYR A 425 8.57 8.87 20.92
CA TYR A 425 8.92 10.25 21.24
C TYR A 425 8.89 10.49 22.75
N GLN A 426 7.81 10.10 23.44
CA GLN A 426 7.70 10.25 24.89
C GLN A 426 8.84 9.55 25.65
N HIS A 427 9.33 8.41 25.13
CA HIS A 427 10.44 7.67 25.74
C HIS A 427 11.81 8.26 25.43
N ILE A 428 11.94 9.12 24.40
CA ILE A 428 13.23 9.73 24.02
C ILE A 428 13.32 11.23 24.31
N LYS A 429 12.19 11.94 24.46
CA LYS A 429 12.15 13.42 24.54
C LYS A 429 12.97 13.98 25.70
N GLY A 430 13.03 13.27 26.82
CA GLY A 430 13.86 13.66 27.98
C GLY A 430 15.38 13.58 27.75
N TYR A 431 15.83 12.96 26.65
CA TYR A 431 17.23 12.90 26.24
C TYR A 431 17.57 13.89 25.11
N LEU A 432 16.61 14.74 24.71
CA LEU A 432 16.75 15.75 23.68
C LEU A 432 16.91 17.12 24.33
N ASP A 433 17.86 17.92 23.84
CA ASP A 433 18.01 19.30 24.28
C ASP A 433 17.04 20.20 23.51
N TYR A 434 16.09 20.81 24.24
CA TYR A 434 15.14 21.80 23.72
C TYR A 434 15.28 23.17 24.37
N THR A 435 16.38 23.41 25.10
CA THR A 435 16.59 24.65 25.85
C THR A 435 16.64 25.89 24.94
N ASP A 436 16.96 25.73 23.66
CA ASP A 436 16.90 26.81 22.68
C ASP A 436 15.48 27.38 22.49
N ASN A 437 14.43 26.57 22.66
CA ASN A 437 13.04 27.04 22.59
C ASN A 437 12.68 27.96 23.78
N LEU A 438 13.44 27.91 24.88
CA LEU A 438 13.22 28.74 26.07
C LEU A 438 13.82 30.15 25.93
N LYS A 439 14.61 30.43 24.88
CA LYS A 439 15.27 31.73 24.69
C LYS A 439 14.27 32.87 24.49
N ASP A 440 13.08 32.58 24.00
CA ASP A 440 11.97 33.54 23.91
C ASP A 440 10.66 32.87 24.35
N HIS A 441 10.34 32.99 25.65
CA HIS A 441 9.10 32.46 26.23
C HIS A 441 7.82 32.96 25.56
N SER A 442 7.86 34.11 24.87
CA SER A 442 6.69 34.65 24.16
C SER A 442 6.45 33.99 22.79
N SER A 443 7.46 33.29 22.26
CA SER A 443 7.42 32.57 20.99
C SER A 443 7.06 31.07 21.12
N LEU A 444 6.95 30.56 22.35
CA LEU A 444 6.59 29.17 22.59
C LEU A 444 5.14 28.91 22.14
N LEU A 445 5.00 27.99 21.18
CA LEU A 445 3.70 27.55 20.69
C LEU A 445 2.93 26.79 21.79
N PRO A 446 1.59 26.83 21.77
CA PRO A 446 0.77 25.97 22.63
C PRO A 446 1.18 24.49 22.48
N GLY A 447 1.36 23.80 23.61
CA GLY A 447 1.82 22.41 23.64
C GLY A 447 3.33 22.22 23.79
N TYR A 448 4.06 23.24 24.22
CA TYR A 448 5.47 23.15 24.62
C TYR A 448 5.62 23.43 26.12
N SER A 449 6.53 22.69 26.77
CA SER A 449 6.87 22.85 28.19
C SER A 449 7.60 24.18 28.42
N SER A 450 7.07 25.01 29.32
CA SER A 450 7.72 26.26 29.75
C SER A 450 8.98 26.07 30.58
N GLU A 451 9.17 24.88 31.16
CA GLU A 451 10.33 24.54 32.00
C GLU A 451 11.49 23.95 31.19
N THR A 452 11.19 23.14 30.18
CA THR A 452 12.21 22.38 29.42
C THR A 452 12.34 22.81 27.97
N GLY A 453 11.37 23.57 27.44
CA GLY A 453 11.27 23.95 26.03
C GLY A 453 10.84 22.78 25.14
N ALA A 454 10.64 21.59 25.70
CA ALA A 454 10.30 20.39 24.96
C ALA A 454 8.84 20.43 24.48
N PRO A 455 8.56 20.05 23.22
CA PRO A 455 7.21 19.80 22.75
C PRO A 455 6.54 18.67 23.56
N ASP A 456 5.29 18.86 23.95
CA ASP A 456 4.53 17.86 24.71
C ASP A 456 4.23 16.62 23.88
N SER A 457 4.15 16.76 22.56
CA SER A 457 3.89 15.70 21.57
C SER A 457 4.76 15.86 20.33
N ILE A 458 5.05 14.76 19.63
CA ILE A 458 5.74 14.74 18.34
C ILE A 458 4.97 15.55 17.28
N HIS A 459 3.66 15.69 17.43
CA HIS A 459 2.78 16.36 16.47
C HIS A 459 2.92 17.89 16.47
N TYR A 460 3.61 18.45 17.46
CA TYR A 460 3.97 19.86 17.48
C TYR A 460 5.34 20.13 16.83
N ILE A 461 6.08 19.09 16.44
CA ILE A 461 7.39 19.21 15.82
C ILE A 461 7.24 19.29 14.30
N GLN A 462 7.84 20.31 13.69
CA GLN A 462 7.90 20.43 12.24
C GLN A 462 8.64 19.24 11.61
N ALA A 463 8.20 18.84 10.42
CA ALA A 463 8.92 17.82 9.66
C ALA A 463 10.36 18.29 9.41
N PRO A 464 11.36 17.40 9.51
CA PRO A 464 12.75 17.79 9.32
C PRO A 464 13.00 18.15 7.85
N GLU A 465 13.76 19.22 7.61
CA GLU A 465 14.26 19.57 6.28
C GLU A 465 15.52 18.77 5.92
N PRO A 466 15.70 18.35 4.65
CA PRO A 466 16.86 17.57 4.24
C PRO A 466 18.13 18.44 4.22
N LYS A 467 19.20 17.96 4.86
CA LYS A 467 20.53 18.57 4.83
C LYS A 467 21.37 17.93 3.74
N LEU A 468 21.42 18.56 2.56
CA LEU A 468 22.06 18.00 1.36
C LEU A 468 23.56 17.76 1.55
N GLU A 469 24.22 18.56 2.38
CA GLU A 469 25.64 18.44 2.71
C GLU A 469 26.01 17.16 3.48
N LEU A 470 25.02 16.52 4.12
CA LEU A 470 25.20 15.25 4.83
C LEU A 470 24.90 14.03 3.94
N ILE A 471 24.37 14.25 2.73
CA ILE A 471 24.12 13.19 1.75
C ILE A 471 25.43 12.86 1.03
N SER A 472 25.82 11.59 1.05
CA SER A 472 27.00 11.07 0.39
C SER A 472 26.65 9.80 -0.39
N ASN A 473 26.51 9.94 -1.71
CA ASN A 473 26.24 8.79 -2.58
C ASN A 473 27.38 7.75 -2.50
N GLU A 474 28.62 8.20 -2.32
CA GLU A 474 29.77 7.31 -2.16
C GLU A 474 29.62 6.37 -0.95
N ILE A 475 29.20 6.89 0.22
CA ILE A 475 29.05 6.04 1.40
C ILE A 475 27.83 5.09 1.28
N GLU A 476 26.76 5.58 0.66
CA GLU A 476 25.58 4.76 0.38
C GLU A 476 25.90 3.60 -0.58
N ASP A 477 26.71 3.85 -1.62
CA ASP A 477 27.19 2.82 -2.54
C ASP A 477 28.08 1.80 -1.82
N ILE A 478 29.02 2.25 -0.98
CA ILE A 478 29.89 1.35 -0.21
C ILE A 478 29.06 0.38 0.63
N VAL A 479 28.08 0.91 1.39
CA VAL A 479 27.25 0.07 2.25
C VAL A 479 26.30 -0.81 1.45
N TYR A 480 25.78 -0.34 0.31
CA TYR A 480 24.97 -1.16 -0.58
C TYR A 480 25.74 -2.40 -1.08
N TRP A 481 26.99 -2.21 -1.55
CA TRP A 481 27.81 -3.32 -2.03
C TRP A 481 28.27 -4.26 -0.91
N MET A 482 28.54 -3.71 0.28
CA MET A 482 28.78 -4.50 1.49
C MET A 482 27.57 -5.39 1.84
N GLN A 483 26.35 -4.81 1.89
CA GLN A 483 25.11 -5.53 2.19
C GLN A 483 24.86 -6.64 1.17
N SER A 484 24.95 -6.31 -0.13
CA SER A 484 24.77 -7.26 -1.23
C SER A 484 25.75 -8.44 -1.12
N THR A 485 27.01 -8.16 -0.79
CA THR A 485 28.03 -9.19 -0.57
C THR A 485 27.67 -10.12 0.60
N VAL A 486 27.25 -9.54 1.72
CA VAL A 486 26.86 -10.30 2.93
C VAL A 486 25.61 -11.14 2.68
N GLU A 487 24.62 -10.61 1.97
CA GLU A 487 23.38 -11.32 1.62
C GLU A 487 23.65 -12.52 0.71
N LEU A 488 24.42 -12.32 -0.36
CA LEU A 488 24.84 -13.41 -1.26
C LEU A 488 25.63 -14.48 -0.49
N GLY A 489 26.54 -14.08 0.39
CA GLY A 489 27.24 -15.01 1.28
C GLY A 489 26.30 -15.80 2.18
N ARG A 490 25.30 -15.15 2.81
CA ARG A 490 24.29 -15.83 3.65
C ARG A 490 23.42 -16.79 2.85
N ILE A 491 23.09 -16.47 1.60
CA ILE A 491 22.37 -17.36 0.68
C ILE A 491 23.19 -18.64 0.45
N ILE A 492 24.48 -18.50 0.15
CA ILE A 492 25.38 -19.66 -0.04
C ILE A 492 25.38 -20.53 1.21
N ARG A 493 25.57 -19.93 2.39
CA ARG A 493 25.58 -20.66 3.66
C ARG A 493 24.27 -21.41 3.92
N THR A 494 23.14 -20.77 3.65
CA THR A 494 21.81 -21.38 3.83
C THR A 494 21.62 -22.57 2.89
N ARG A 495 22.01 -22.41 1.62
CA ARG A 495 21.97 -23.49 0.61
C ARG A 495 22.83 -24.69 1.01
N CYS A 496 23.99 -24.43 1.59
CA CYS A 496 24.93 -25.46 2.04
C CYS A 496 24.67 -25.95 3.48
N ASN A 497 23.61 -25.46 4.14
CA ASN A 497 23.30 -25.74 5.54
C ASN A 497 24.46 -25.44 6.53
N LEU A 498 25.23 -24.38 6.25
CA LEU A 498 26.38 -23.94 7.04
C LEU A 498 25.95 -22.88 8.06
N PRO A 499 26.06 -23.13 9.39
CA PRO A 499 25.70 -22.14 10.38
C PRO A 499 26.67 -20.94 10.34
N LEU A 500 26.16 -19.73 10.56
CA LEU A 500 26.99 -18.50 10.64
C LEU A 500 28.08 -18.57 11.71
N LYS A 501 27.89 -19.39 12.75
CA LYS A 501 28.87 -19.59 13.83
C LYS A 501 30.09 -20.39 13.40
N ALA A 502 29.99 -21.17 12.32
CA ALA A 502 31.14 -21.87 11.75
C ALA A 502 32.02 -20.86 11.03
N PRO A 503 33.27 -20.60 11.46
CA PRO A 503 34.13 -19.75 10.67
C PRO A 503 34.48 -20.44 9.33
N LEU A 504 34.56 -19.68 8.24
CA LEU A 504 35.02 -20.18 6.94
C LEU A 504 36.38 -19.56 6.59
N ARG A 505 37.14 -20.20 5.70
CA ARG A 505 38.50 -19.74 5.35
C ARG A 505 38.45 -18.43 4.57
N GLU A 506 37.67 -18.39 3.50
CA GLU A 506 37.73 -17.29 2.55
C GLU A 506 36.36 -17.00 1.92
N ALA A 507 36.09 -15.72 1.70
CA ALA A 507 35.10 -15.24 0.74
C ALA A 507 35.81 -14.55 -0.42
N ILE A 508 35.48 -14.92 -1.65
CA ILE A 508 35.96 -14.25 -2.87
C ILE A 508 34.80 -13.47 -3.48
N VAL A 509 35.05 -12.20 -3.78
CA VAL A 509 34.09 -11.30 -4.40
C VAL A 509 34.62 -10.88 -5.76
N ILE A 510 33.80 -11.13 -6.78
CA ILE A 510 34.15 -10.89 -8.18
C ILE A 510 33.19 -9.87 -8.78
N HIS A 511 33.76 -8.83 -9.39
CA HIS A 511 33.03 -7.80 -10.12
C HIS A 511 33.90 -7.23 -11.24
N SER A 512 33.29 -6.82 -12.36
CA SER A 512 34.03 -6.25 -13.51
C SER A 512 34.52 -4.82 -13.26
N ASP A 513 33.73 -4.01 -12.57
CA ASP A 513 34.07 -2.64 -12.19
C ASP A 513 35.07 -2.58 -11.02
N PRO A 514 36.28 -1.99 -11.21
CA PRO A 514 37.26 -1.79 -10.16
C PRO A 514 36.79 -0.89 -9.01
N ASN A 515 35.92 0.09 -9.26
CA ASN A 515 35.41 0.98 -8.21
C ASN A 515 34.53 0.24 -7.22
N ILE A 516 33.70 -0.69 -7.69
CA ILE A 516 32.87 -1.55 -6.85
C ILE A 516 33.76 -2.44 -5.97
N LEU A 517 34.81 -3.04 -6.54
CA LEU A 517 35.77 -3.83 -5.77
C LEU A 517 36.47 -2.99 -4.69
N LYS A 518 36.82 -1.73 -5.00
CA LYS A 518 37.39 -0.79 -4.03
C LYS A 518 36.41 -0.49 -2.89
N ASN A 519 35.13 -0.28 -3.20
CA ASN A 519 34.08 -0.03 -2.21
C ASN A 519 33.85 -1.24 -1.29
N ILE A 520 33.84 -2.45 -1.85
CA ILE A 520 33.71 -3.68 -1.05
C ILE A 520 34.92 -3.86 -0.14
N LYS A 521 36.12 -3.55 -0.66
CA LYS A 521 37.36 -3.66 0.11
C LYS A 521 37.46 -2.64 1.23
N SER A 522 36.92 -1.42 1.07
CA SER A 522 36.90 -0.43 2.15
C SER A 522 36.01 -0.86 3.33
N ALA A 523 34.96 -1.64 3.06
CA ALA A 523 34.06 -2.22 4.07
C ALA A 523 34.45 -3.64 4.53
N GLN A 524 35.66 -4.13 4.18
CA GLN A 524 36.04 -5.53 4.38
C GLN A 524 35.85 -6.05 5.82
N THR A 525 36.11 -5.22 6.83
CA THR A 525 36.03 -5.62 8.24
C THR A 525 34.61 -6.07 8.59
N TYR A 526 33.60 -5.32 8.16
CA TYR A 526 32.20 -5.66 8.38
C TYR A 526 31.78 -6.92 7.64
N ILE A 527 32.27 -7.11 6.41
CA ILE A 527 31.97 -8.31 5.59
C ILE A 527 32.57 -9.57 6.23
N ILE A 528 33.84 -9.49 6.66
CA ILE A 528 34.56 -10.58 7.33
C ILE A 528 33.85 -10.98 8.61
N GLU A 529 33.45 -10.01 9.44
CA GLU A 529 32.72 -10.25 10.69
C GLU A 529 31.33 -10.85 10.45
N GLU A 530 30.54 -10.28 9.54
CA GLU A 530 29.15 -10.74 9.30
C GLU A 530 29.08 -12.08 8.58
N LEU A 531 30.01 -12.36 7.66
CA LEU A 531 30.12 -13.67 7.03
C LEU A 531 30.92 -14.65 7.90
N ASN A 532 31.56 -14.21 8.97
CA ASN A 532 32.45 -15.02 9.81
C ASN A 532 33.45 -15.82 8.94
N VAL A 533 34.17 -15.11 8.07
CA VAL A 533 35.24 -15.65 7.21
C VAL A 533 36.59 -15.15 7.74
N ARG A 534 37.71 -15.81 7.40
CA ARG A 534 39.04 -15.33 7.80
C ARG A 534 39.61 -14.29 6.83
N VAL A 535 39.38 -14.49 5.53
CA VAL A 535 39.92 -13.64 4.46
C VAL A 535 38.81 -13.22 3.50
N LEU A 536 38.87 -11.96 3.05
CA LEU A 536 38.07 -11.45 1.94
C LEU A 536 38.99 -11.12 0.76
N THR A 537 38.80 -11.81 -0.35
CA THR A 537 39.54 -11.58 -1.60
C THR A 537 38.65 -10.89 -2.62
N THR A 538 39.12 -9.80 -3.22
CA THR A 538 38.43 -9.08 -4.30
C THR A 538 39.21 -9.25 -5.61
N THR A 539 38.51 -9.55 -6.70
CA THR A 539 39.13 -9.83 -8.00
C THR A 539 38.18 -9.48 -9.16
N SER A 540 38.70 -9.21 -10.34
CA SER A 540 37.92 -9.15 -11.59
C SER A 540 38.01 -10.45 -12.40
N ASP A 541 38.94 -11.34 -12.05
CA ASP A 541 39.22 -12.58 -12.77
C ASP A 541 38.28 -13.72 -12.32
N LYS A 542 37.30 -14.02 -13.17
CA LYS A 542 36.32 -15.12 -12.99
C LYS A 542 36.94 -16.51 -13.22
N HIS A 543 37.89 -16.61 -14.15
CA HIS A 543 38.43 -17.89 -14.60
C HIS A 543 39.33 -18.54 -13.54
N ARG A 544 40.02 -17.72 -12.74
CA ARG A 544 40.88 -18.18 -11.63
C ARG A 544 40.19 -19.09 -10.61
N TYR A 545 38.87 -18.99 -10.46
CA TYR A 545 38.08 -19.73 -9.47
C TYR A 545 37.16 -20.80 -10.08
N GLY A 546 37.34 -21.13 -11.37
CA GLY A 546 36.58 -22.19 -12.02
C GLY A 546 35.08 -21.88 -12.17
N VAL A 547 34.74 -20.60 -12.24
CA VAL A 547 33.37 -20.12 -12.38
C VAL A 547 32.89 -20.36 -13.82
N GLN A 548 31.83 -21.14 -13.98
CA GLN A 548 31.15 -21.38 -15.26
C GLN A 548 29.74 -20.76 -15.23
N LEU A 549 29.28 -20.28 -16.39
CA LEU A 549 27.90 -19.81 -16.54
C LEU A 549 26.96 -20.97 -16.79
N ARG A 550 25.76 -20.90 -16.22
CA ARG A 550 24.68 -21.84 -16.44
C ARG A 550 23.39 -21.10 -16.77
N GLY A 551 22.72 -21.48 -17.85
CA GLY A 551 21.41 -20.97 -18.21
C GLY A 551 20.29 -21.56 -17.34
N VAL A 552 19.38 -20.72 -16.87
CA VAL A 552 18.16 -21.07 -16.13
C VAL A 552 16.96 -20.52 -16.90
N LEU A 553 16.01 -21.40 -17.25
CA LEU A 553 14.87 -21.05 -18.08
C LEU A 553 13.63 -20.72 -17.26
N ASN A 554 12.86 -19.75 -17.72
CA ASN A 554 11.51 -19.50 -17.22
C ASN A 554 10.53 -20.52 -17.82
N HIS A 555 10.45 -21.68 -17.17
CA HIS A 555 9.67 -22.82 -17.62
C HIS A 555 8.19 -22.50 -17.87
N LYS A 556 7.61 -21.52 -17.17
CA LYS A 556 6.18 -21.17 -17.27
C LYS A 556 5.84 -20.39 -18.53
N THR A 557 6.62 -19.36 -18.87
CA THR A 557 6.46 -18.58 -20.12
C THR A 557 6.88 -19.41 -21.33
N LEU A 558 8.02 -20.08 -21.26
CA LEU A 558 8.57 -20.86 -22.37
C LEU A 558 7.74 -22.11 -22.69
N GLY A 559 7.19 -22.78 -21.67
CA GLY A 559 6.32 -23.94 -21.87
C GLY A 559 5.04 -23.59 -22.66
N ALA A 560 4.46 -22.42 -22.38
CA ALA A 560 3.28 -21.92 -23.10
C ALA A 560 3.60 -21.49 -24.53
N ARG A 561 4.77 -20.85 -24.75
CA ARG A 561 5.20 -20.33 -26.06
C ARG A 561 5.69 -21.43 -27.00
N LEU A 562 6.57 -22.31 -26.53
CA LEU A 562 7.34 -23.24 -27.37
C LEU A 562 6.67 -24.60 -27.59
N LYS A 563 5.70 -24.99 -26.75
CA LYS A 563 4.94 -26.25 -26.84
C LYS A 563 5.84 -27.48 -27.13
N ASN A 564 5.86 -27.97 -28.37
CA ASN A 564 6.60 -29.17 -28.77
C ASN A 564 8.13 -28.98 -28.78
N ASP A 565 8.61 -27.77 -29.08
CA ASP A 565 10.05 -27.43 -29.17
C ASP A 565 10.65 -27.14 -27.78
N TYR A 566 9.83 -27.12 -26.74
CA TYR A 566 10.28 -26.81 -25.39
C TYR A 566 11.37 -27.76 -24.89
N LYS A 567 11.25 -29.07 -25.15
CA LYS A 567 12.24 -30.08 -24.71
C LYS A 567 13.60 -29.90 -25.37
N SER A 568 13.64 -29.53 -26.66
CA SER A 568 14.89 -29.32 -27.38
C SER A 568 15.60 -28.06 -26.89
N VAL A 569 14.86 -26.97 -26.65
CA VAL A 569 15.40 -25.74 -26.06
C VAL A 569 15.94 -25.97 -24.64
N VAL A 570 15.22 -26.70 -23.78
CA VAL A 570 15.69 -27.01 -22.41
C VAL A 570 17.01 -27.79 -22.42
N ASN A 571 17.13 -28.79 -23.30
CA ASN A 571 18.35 -29.58 -23.41
C ASN A 571 19.51 -28.74 -23.97
N LYS A 572 19.25 -27.95 -25.01
CA LYS A 572 20.30 -27.12 -25.63
C LYS A 572 20.82 -26.06 -24.67
N VAL A 573 19.96 -25.43 -23.88
CA VAL A 573 20.36 -24.43 -22.85
C VAL A 573 21.14 -25.06 -21.70
N LYS A 574 20.85 -26.33 -21.35
CA LYS A 574 21.65 -27.07 -20.36
C LYS A 574 23.09 -27.32 -20.82
N ASP A 575 23.29 -27.51 -22.12
CA ASP A 575 24.56 -27.85 -22.73
C ASP A 575 25.28 -26.63 -23.34
N MET A 576 24.77 -25.41 -23.13
CA MET A 576 25.40 -24.19 -23.63
C MET A 576 26.77 -23.96 -22.99
N SER A 577 27.71 -23.46 -23.79
CA SER A 577 29.04 -23.12 -23.29
C SER A 577 29.03 -21.79 -22.52
N THR A 578 30.07 -21.55 -21.73
CA THR A 578 30.24 -20.30 -20.98
C THR A 578 30.29 -19.10 -21.93
N GLU A 579 30.93 -19.25 -23.09
CA GLU A 579 31.07 -18.22 -24.12
C GLU A 579 29.71 -17.84 -24.75
N GLU A 580 28.86 -18.83 -25.03
CA GLU A 580 27.51 -18.59 -25.56
C GLU A 580 26.62 -17.85 -24.54
N LEU A 581 26.76 -18.18 -23.25
CA LEU A 581 26.04 -17.52 -22.17
C LEU A 581 26.59 -16.11 -21.87
N GLU A 582 27.90 -15.87 -22.01
CA GLU A 582 28.48 -14.52 -21.93
C GLU A 582 27.99 -13.64 -23.08
N GLN A 583 27.83 -14.20 -24.27
CA GLN A 583 27.24 -13.49 -25.40
C GLN A 583 25.80 -13.08 -25.10
N PHE A 584 25.00 -13.96 -24.50
CA PHE A 584 23.65 -13.61 -24.05
C PHE A 584 23.65 -12.49 -22.99
N VAL A 585 24.56 -12.53 -22.02
CA VAL A 585 24.69 -11.47 -20.99
C VAL A 585 25.04 -10.11 -21.62
N ASN A 586 25.88 -10.10 -22.66
CA ASN A 586 26.31 -8.86 -23.32
C ASN A 586 25.28 -8.30 -24.31
N THR A 587 24.53 -9.17 -24.99
CA THR A 587 23.59 -8.77 -26.08
C THR A 587 22.14 -8.69 -25.59
N GLY A 588 21.78 -9.42 -24.53
CA GLY A 588 20.43 -9.51 -23.97
C GLY A 588 19.47 -10.46 -24.71
N HIS A 589 19.93 -11.10 -25.79
CA HIS A 589 19.15 -12.02 -26.61
C HIS A 589 20.02 -13.13 -27.20
N ILE A 590 19.47 -14.34 -27.33
CA ILE A 590 20.17 -15.46 -27.98
C ILE A 590 19.19 -16.36 -28.73
N VAL A 591 19.62 -16.87 -29.89
CA VAL A 591 18.81 -17.80 -30.68
C VAL A 591 19.18 -19.24 -30.32
N VAL A 592 18.25 -19.98 -29.73
CA VAL A 592 18.42 -21.39 -29.38
C VAL A 592 17.39 -22.24 -30.13
N CYS A 593 17.88 -23.20 -30.91
CA CYS A 593 17.03 -24.08 -31.74
C CYS A 593 16.03 -23.32 -32.65
N GLY A 594 16.43 -22.14 -33.17
CA GLY A 594 15.58 -21.32 -34.05
C GLY A 594 14.61 -20.38 -33.33
N HIS A 595 14.62 -20.37 -31.99
CA HIS A 595 13.78 -19.50 -31.16
C HIS A 595 14.64 -18.44 -30.47
N GLU A 596 14.22 -17.19 -30.53
CA GLU A 596 14.85 -16.09 -29.78
C GLU A 596 14.44 -16.16 -28.30
N LEU A 597 15.44 -16.17 -27.42
CA LEU A 597 15.29 -16.08 -25.97
C LEU A 597 15.77 -14.71 -25.52
N SER A 598 14.96 -14.01 -24.74
CA SER A 598 15.29 -12.72 -24.12
C SER A 598 15.28 -12.82 -22.59
N GLY A 599 15.50 -11.70 -21.88
CA GLY A 599 15.62 -11.65 -20.42
C GLY A 599 14.43 -12.25 -19.63
N ASP A 600 13.24 -12.30 -20.21
CA ASP A 600 12.06 -12.93 -19.56
C ASP A 600 12.04 -14.46 -19.70
N ASP A 601 12.83 -14.99 -20.63
CA ASP A 601 12.89 -16.41 -21.01
C ASP A 601 14.09 -17.14 -20.39
N LEU A 602 15.26 -16.51 -20.42
CA LEU A 602 16.54 -17.09 -20.00
C LEU A 602 17.24 -16.15 -19.02
N SER A 603 17.63 -16.67 -17.86
CA SER A 603 18.55 -16.02 -16.92
C SER A 603 19.84 -16.81 -16.81
N VAL A 604 20.94 -16.15 -16.44
CA VAL A 604 22.25 -16.80 -16.32
C VAL A 604 22.69 -16.76 -14.87
N VAL A 605 23.15 -17.91 -14.37
CA VAL A 605 23.63 -18.09 -12.99
C VAL A 605 25.05 -18.63 -13.03
N TYR A 606 25.91 -18.13 -12.13
CA TYR A 606 27.28 -18.62 -11.99
C TYR A 606 27.31 -19.89 -11.14
N SER A 607 28.07 -20.90 -11.56
CA SER A 607 28.27 -22.16 -10.84
C SER A 607 29.75 -22.58 -10.82
N THR A 608 30.15 -23.32 -9.80
CA THR A 608 31.50 -23.88 -9.63
C THR A 608 31.45 -25.41 -9.60
N GLY A 609 32.03 -26.06 -10.61
CA GLY A 609 32.20 -27.52 -10.65
C GLY A 609 31.28 -28.30 -11.61
N ILE A 610 31.89 -29.25 -12.33
CA ILE A 610 31.26 -30.19 -13.26
C ILE A 610 30.37 -31.16 -12.46
N SER A 611 29.05 -31.03 -12.56
CA SER A 611 28.12 -32.03 -12.02
C SER A 611 27.27 -32.63 -13.15
N SER A 612 27.68 -33.83 -13.57
CA SER A 612 26.84 -34.75 -14.33
C SER A 612 25.67 -35.22 -13.45
N SER A 613 24.45 -35.02 -13.96
CA SER A 613 23.24 -35.81 -13.71
C SER A 613 22.80 -36.10 -12.26
N SER A 614 21.84 -35.31 -11.74
CA SER A 614 20.59 -35.83 -11.15
C SER A 614 19.64 -34.67 -10.78
N GLY A 615 18.36 -34.79 -11.14
CA GLY A 615 17.38 -33.70 -11.07
C GLY A 615 17.02 -33.27 -9.64
N CYS A 616 16.85 -31.97 -9.46
CA CYS A 616 16.23 -31.38 -8.27
C CYS A 616 14.98 -30.62 -8.70
N SER A 617 13.85 -30.96 -8.09
CA SER A 617 12.54 -30.35 -8.29
C SER A 617 12.34 -29.21 -7.30
N ASP A 618 12.19 -27.98 -7.80
CA ASP A 618 11.79 -26.84 -6.98
C ASP A 618 10.31 -26.95 -6.61
N THR A 619 10.03 -27.25 -5.34
CA THR A 619 8.68 -27.15 -4.77
C THR A 619 8.39 -25.71 -4.37
N GLN A 620 7.47 -25.08 -5.11
CA GLN A 620 6.74 -23.90 -4.65
C GLN A 620 5.81 -24.27 -3.49
N SER A 621 5.91 -23.49 -2.42
CA SER A 621 5.04 -23.56 -1.25
C SER A 621 3.58 -23.28 -1.64
N SER A 622 2.74 -24.31 -1.54
CA SER A 622 1.28 -24.16 -1.46
C SER A 622 0.80 -24.89 -0.21
N THR A 623 0.12 -24.15 0.64
CA THR A 623 -0.43 -24.54 1.93
C THR A 623 -1.66 -25.43 1.73
N SER A 624 -1.60 -26.70 2.15
CA SER A 624 -2.80 -27.49 2.41
C SER A 624 -2.55 -28.65 3.40
N GLY A 625 -3.29 -28.63 4.51
CA GLY A 625 -3.87 -29.80 5.19
C GLY A 625 -2.95 -30.85 5.80
N LEU A 626 -2.65 -30.72 7.10
CA LEU A 626 -2.13 -31.81 7.94
C LEU A 626 -3.23 -32.83 8.26
N LYS A 627 -3.12 -34.06 7.72
CA LYS A 627 -3.71 -35.28 8.29
C LYS A 627 -2.60 -36.15 8.87
N ARG A 628 -2.72 -36.46 10.17
CA ARG A 628 -1.88 -37.41 10.93
C ARG A 628 -1.98 -38.83 10.34
N LYS A 629 -0.84 -39.52 10.19
CA LYS A 629 -0.76 -40.99 10.23
C LYS A 629 0.58 -41.49 10.78
N SER A 630 0.47 -42.12 11.96
CA SER A 630 1.18 -43.27 12.56
C SER A 630 2.58 -43.67 12.08
N GLU A 631 3.48 -43.76 13.07
CA GLU A 631 4.76 -44.47 13.09
C GLU A 631 4.64 -45.96 12.75
N LYS A 632 5.62 -46.48 12.02
CA LYS A 632 6.06 -47.88 12.09
C LYS A 632 7.57 -47.97 11.97
N SER A 633 8.15 -48.70 12.90
CA SER A 633 9.55 -49.06 13.03
C SER A 633 9.99 -50.07 11.97
N SER A 634 11.15 -49.83 11.37
CA SER A 634 12.00 -50.85 10.75
C SER A 634 13.40 -50.29 10.54
N SER A 635 14.36 -50.89 11.22
CA SER A 635 15.81 -50.71 11.03
C SER A 635 16.25 -51.23 9.65
N PRO A 636 17.28 -50.59 9.05
CA PRO A 636 18.18 -51.31 8.17
C PRO A 636 19.64 -51.15 8.56
N THR A 637 20.34 -52.23 8.26
CA THR A 637 21.75 -52.56 8.42
C THR A 637 22.71 -51.59 7.73
N LEU A 638 23.90 -51.49 8.31
CA LEU A 638 25.09 -50.81 7.80
C LEU A 638 25.55 -51.43 6.48
N ASP A 639 25.74 -50.60 5.46
CA ASP A 639 26.76 -50.80 4.44
C ASP A 639 27.46 -49.48 4.18
N GLY A 640 28.79 -49.51 4.29
CA GLY A 640 29.67 -48.36 4.16
C GLY A 640 29.91 -48.00 2.70
N ASN A 641 29.67 -46.74 2.35
CA ASN A 641 30.45 -46.05 1.33
C ASN A 641 30.28 -44.52 1.47
N SER A 642 31.26 -43.89 2.11
CA SER A 642 31.39 -42.44 2.20
C SER A 642 32.11 -41.91 0.95
N GLN A 643 31.35 -41.48 -0.06
CA GLN A 643 31.85 -40.58 -1.10
C GLN A 643 31.27 -39.19 -0.85
N VAL A 644 32.04 -38.33 -0.17
CA VAL A 644 31.76 -36.89 -0.08
C VAL A 644 32.51 -36.21 -1.22
N ASN A 645 31.85 -36.06 -2.36
CA ASN A 645 32.27 -35.13 -3.41
C ASN A 645 31.67 -33.76 -3.08
N SER A 646 32.32 -32.95 -2.24
CA SER A 646 31.93 -31.55 -2.06
C SER A 646 32.80 -30.66 -2.95
N SER A 647 32.15 -29.90 -3.84
CA SER A 647 32.78 -28.76 -4.51
C SER A 647 33.50 -27.89 -3.49
N LYS A 648 34.76 -27.53 -3.76
CA LYS A 648 35.57 -26.67 -2.87
C LYS A 648 34.91 -25.30 -2.61
N TYR A 649 34.20 -24.79 -3.62
CA TYR A 649 33.65 -23.46 -3.65
C TYR A 649 32.16 -23.49 -3.99
N GLU A 650 31.40 -22.60 -3.38
CA GLU A 650 29.98 -22.38 -3.68
C GLU A 650 29.70 -20.92 -3.96
N THR A 651 28.75 -20.65 -4.85
CA THR A 651 28.57 -19.32 -5.45
C THR A 651 27.15 -18.77 -5.36
N ALA A 652 27.04 -17.45 -5.32
CA ALA A 652 25.80 -16.72 -5.51
C ALA A 652 26.09 -15.39 -6.21
N SER A 653 25.18 -14.94 -7.06
CA SER A 653 25.31 -13.70 -7.81
C SER A 653 24.03 -12.89 -7.78
N ASP A 654 24.16 -11.59 -8.04
CA ASP A 654 23.02 -10.70 -8.26
C ASP A 654 22.87 -10.29 -9.73
N ALA A 655 21.80 -9.55 -10.03
CA ALA A 655 21.51 -9.06 -11.37
C ALA A 655 22.45 -7.91 -11.82
N LYS A 656 23.23 -7.32 -10.90
CA LYS A 656 24.19 -6.25 -11.20
C LYS A 656 25.59 -6.77 -11.53
N GLY A 657 25.77 -8.09 -11.53
CA GLY A 657 27.04 -8.73 -11.90
C GLY A 657 27.98 -8.96 -10.72
N LEU A 658 27.54 -8.74 -9.48
CA LEU A 658 28.30 -9.12 -8.29
C LEU A 658 28.22 -10.62 -8.10
N LEU A 659 29.38 -11.25 -7.95
CA LEU A 659 29.52 -12.67 -7.68
C LEU A 659 30.27 -12.86 -6.36
N VAL A 660 29.67 -13.61 -5.45
CA VAL A 660 30.29 -14.02 -4.19
C VAL A 660 30.53 -15.52 -4.23
N ILE A 661 31.71 -15.91 -3.77
CA ILE A 661 32.15 -17.30 -3.64
C ILE A 661 32.58 -17.53 -2.19
N LEU A 662 32.12 -18.62 -1.58
CA LEU A 662 32.62 -19.05 -0.26
C LEU A 662 33.44 -20.33 -0.39
N ASP A 663 34.59 -20.38 0.28
CA ASP A 663 35.33 -21.63 0.49
C ASP A 663 34.61 -22.45 1.58
N ILE A 664 34.03 -23.57 1.18
CA ILE A 664 33.28 -24.46 2.06
C ILE A 664 34.06 -25.73 2.44
N THR A 665 35.37 -25.76 2.13
CA THR A 665 36.23 -26.90 2.45
C THR A 665 36.25 -27.14 3.97
N PRO A 666 35.95 -28.36 4.44
CA PRO A 666 36.03 -28.69 5.86
C PRO A 666 37.45 -28.45 6.40
N ASP A 667 37.54 -27.73 7.52
CA ASP A 667 38.79 -27.40 8.20
C ASP A 667 38.65 -27.74 9.70
N VAL A 668 39.55 -28.58 10.21
CA VAL A 668 39.46 -29.13 11.57
C VAL A 668 39.65 -28.04 12.64
N GLU A 669 40.47 -27.03 12.38
CA GLU A 669 40.68 -25.93 13.35
C GLU A 669 39.44 -25.04 13.43
N LEU A 670 38.85 -24.71 12.28
CA LEU A 670 37.63 -23.90 12.21
C LEU A 670 36.42 -24.64 12.82
N GLU A 671 36.38 -25.96 12.70
CA GLU A 671 35.35 -26.79 13.30
C GLU A 671 35.47 -26.86 14.84
N ASN A 672 36.69 -26.94 15.36
CA ASN A 672 36.94 -26.84 16.81
C ASN A 672 36.55 -25.46 17.35
N GLU A 673 36.83 -24.39 16.60
CA GLU A 673 36.40 -23.02 16.97
C GLU A 673 34.88 -22.89 16.98
N ARG A 674 34.19 -23.47 15.98
CA ARG A 674 32.72 -23.54 15.94
C ARG A 674 32.17 -24.19 17.21
N LEU A 675 32.71 -25.34 17.59
CA LEU A 675 32.30 -26.08 18.79
C LEU A 675 32.54 -25.27 20.06
N ALA A 676 33.70 -24.61 20.19
CA ALA A 676 34.00 -23.74 21.33
C ALA A 676 33.02 -22.57 21.45
N ARG A 677 32.72 -21.89 20.33
CA ARG A 677 31.72 -20.81 20.29
C ARG A 677 30.31 -21.31 20.62
N GLU A 678 29.98 -22.53 20.22
CA GLU A 678 28.68 -23.14 20.54
C GLU A 678 28.57 -23.46 22.03
N LEU A 679 29.64 -23.98 22.64
CA LEU A 679 29.74 -24.23 24.07
C LEU A 679 29.54 -22.93 24.88
N VAL A 680 30.28 -21.87 24.55
CA VAL A 680 30.17 -20.55 25.22
C VAL A 680 28.74 -20.00 25.12
N ASN A 681 28.11 -20.10 23.95
CA ASN A 681 26.73 -19.66 23.77
C ASN A 681 25.72 -20.45 24.60
N ARG A 682 25.91 -21.77 24.72
CA ARG A 682 25.05 -22.60 25.57
C ARG A 682 25.20 -22.21 27.03
N ILE A 683 26.43 -22.02 27.52
CA ILE A 683 26.71 -21.52 28.88
C ILE A 683 26.00 -20.18 29.13
N GLN A 684 26.12 -19.22 28.20
CA GLN A 684 25.47 -17.92 28.32
C GLN A 684 23.94 -18.03 28.32
N ARG A 685 23.35 -18.90 27.47
CA ARG A 685 21.90 -19.14 27.47
C ARG A 685 21.42 -19.76 28.77
N THR A 686 22.17 -20.70 29.34
CA THR A 686 21.85 -21.33 30.61
C THR A 686 21.89 -20.31 31.75
N ARG A 687 22.93 -19.48 31.81
CA ARG A 687 23.02 -18.34 32.77
C ARG A 687 21.82 -17.39 32.65
N LYS A 688 21.41 -17.07 31.42
CA LYS A 688 20.27 -16.18 31.17
C LYS A 688 18.93 -16.82 31.57
N LYS A 689 18.76 -18.14 31.40
CA LYS A 689 17.58 -18.88 31.87
C LYS A 689 17.53 -19.02 33.39
N SER A 690 18.68 -19.07 34.06
CA SER A 690 18.77 -19.22 35.51
C SER A 690 18.79 -17.90 36.29
N ALA A 691 18.74 -16.75 35.61
CA ALA A 691 18.84 -15.41 36.21
C ALA A 691 20.07 -15.23 37.14
N ALA A 692 21.16 -15.96 36.87
CA ALA A 692 22.37 -15.96 37.70
C ALA A 692 23.30 -14.79 37.31
N GLU A 693 24.02 -14.24 38.29
CA GLU A 693 25.04 -13.21 38.08
C GLU A 693 26.26 -13.76 37.30
N THR A 694 27.03 -12.87 36.67
CA THR A 694 28.14 -13.25 35.75
C THR A 694 29.24 -14.11 36.39
N ASP A 695 29.36 -14.08 37.72
CA ASP A 695 30.40 -14.78 38.49
C ASP A 695 29.97 -16.13 39.07
N THR A 696 28.75 -16.61 38.79
CA THR A 696 28.33 -17.93 39.26
C THR A 696 29.04 -19.06 38.49
N SER A 697 29.65 -19.99 39.22
CA SER A 697 30.30 -21.20 38.70
C SER A 697 29.27 -22.10 38.00
N VAL A 698 29.61 -22.59 36.80
CA VAL A 698 28.76 -23.51 36.02
C VAL A 698 29.50 -24.84 35.89
N GLU A 699 29.00 -25.89 36.52
CA GLU A 699 29.49 -27.26 36.30
C GLU A 699 28.86 -27.83 35.01
N LEU A 700 29.69 -28.46 34.17
CA LEU A 700 29.30 -29.04 32.89
C LEU A 700 29.71 -30.51 32.87
N ASP A 701 28.74 -31.42 32.96
CA ASP A 701 28.96 -32.86 32.83
C ASP A 701 28.96 -33.28 31.36
N SER A 702 30.15 -33.56 30.80
CA SER A 702 30.28 -34.06 29.43
C SER A 702 30.14 -35.58 29.38
N VAL A 703 29.20 -36.10 28.58
CA VAL A 703 29.16 -37.52 28.19
C VAL A 703 29.86 -37.67 26.85
N VAL A 704 30.99 -38.39 26.82
CA VAL A 704 31.67 -38.77 25.57
C VAL A 704 30.93 -39.97 24.98
N ALA A 705 30.02 -39.73 24.04
CA ALA A 705 29.46 -40.77 23.20
C ALA A 705 30.43 -41.05 22.04
N SER A 706 30.90 -42.29 21.93
CA SER A 706 31.84 -42.70 20.87
C SER A 706 31.25 -42.45 19.46
N LYS A 707 32.07 -41.80 18.62
CA LYS A 707 31.80 -41.25 17.28
C LYS A 707 30.87 -40.01 17.21
N SER A 708 31.53 -38.85 17.23
CA SER A 708 31.14 -37.58 16.59
C SER A 708 30.03 -36.72 17.20
N PHE A 709 29.55 -36.97 18.42
CA PHE A 709 28.68 -36.01 19.12
C PHE A 709 29.01 -35.92 20.62
N PHE A 710 29.36 -34.73 21.11
CA PHE A 710 29.33 -34.40 22.53
C PHE A 710 27.88 -34.18 22.98
N LEU A 711 27.37 -35.04 23.87
CA LEU A 711 26.12 -34.81 24.58
C LEU A 711 26.47 -34.35 26.00
N LEU A 712 26.26 -33.06 26.28
CA LEU A 712 26.31 -32.49 27.63
C LEU A 712 24.90 -32.54 28.21
N ASN A 713 24.71 -33.22 29.34
CA ASN A 713 23.43 -33.27 30.05
C ASN A 713 23.36 -32.09 31.03
N GLU A 714 22.26 -31.33 30.98
CA GLU A 714 22.01 -30.22 31.90
C GLU A 714 21.46 -30.76 33.23
N ARG A 715 22.19 -30.56 34.34
CA ARG A 715 21.64 -30.70 35.70
C ARG A 715 21.74 -29.36 36.43
N LYS A 716 20.69 -29.04 37.20
CA LYS A 716 20.70 -27.92 38.16
C LYS A 716 21.58 -28.30 39.35
N ALA A 717 22.47 -27.40 39.74
CA ALA A 717 23.01 -27.34 41.11
C ALA A 717 21.99 -26.65 42.03
#